data_AF-A0A8S2DKP1-F1
#
_entry.id   AF-A0A8S2DKP1-F1
#
_cell.length_a   1.000
_cell.length_b   1.000
_cell.length_c   1.000
_cell.angle_alpha   90.00
_cell.angle_beta   90.00
_cell.angle_gamma   90.00
#
_symmetry.space_group_name_H-M   'P 1'
#
loop_
_entity.id
_entity.type
_entity.pdbx_description
1 polymer ?
#
loop_
_entity_poly.entity_id
_entity_poly.type
_entity_poly.pdbx_seq_one_letter_code
_entity_poly.pdbx_strand_id
1 'polypeptide(L)'
;MYFYEQFCQEYLHTTSDKTDFNRPFSHCKNDYDRVEVLLKNNEYINFIIKLCSNIVNNYDKKCSIKAVEQRKLGNIHFSKDQFQQSLTYYNQSILYATHNSEEIRLAYGNRSASLFHLNKFQLAIDDILLALENGEDDEKRKQRLNERLNNCRQKLLINSSSSLTLNDKPKEDLSLELEKNIIELNSHSNSKYPSFDNTVDIRISKDKGRYVACAHSSSDMKPGKIVMIEKPYASVLLTPYFETHCSHCLYRLYTIWYPCRKCITVRYCSTECEQTAWTTYHQYECCLISLILKLEKMQFLGLRVMTKTKWQFFQERKDEFMNYLKYSVKIVSEKMYEWNQYENILQLESHSNDRDLNDLLQRTIIACIIGYALSKTNYFLSDSMDNCNDNTIVDENLIYLCSLLARHLQSLPCNAHEISEYIEIPSQPLSSHTIELGAGIYCSLSLFNHSCDPAVIRNFIGDTVLVRLLKTVESNDELSDNYGQIYAISRKKERQTNLYDQYYFKCSCTPCIQDWVIYDQLPDEPRFRQNVSKNEFDDQLTLQLNASLPPRSDFIQFKYIPQVLNYGDYCTILYRCSTNRLITLEILIDTVRQTNFRVFRRHWFCKPHKTVQIQYVKLNYSPLLAFSPDQLNSVSLPVTHGFIRLMLFHLNSLSTRHENYALLKQVHLVKFLSPYERPSFTLKVCPTWLLNMELQKRNLLILKCTIEQEVVDVINYPLVLTGKIYGKHFTMSQYNNYNLNLEHYHLTMRP
;
A
#
# COMPACT_ATOMS: atom_id res chain seq x y z
N MET A 1 4.27 23.77 -12.67
CA MET A 1 5.10 24.73 -13.40
C MET A 1 4.27 25.70 -14.23
N TYR A 2 3.12 25.29 -14.80
CA TYR A 2 2.27 26.11 -15.69
C TYR A 2 2.22 27.62 -15.36
N PHE A 3 1.77 28.01 -14.16
CA PHE A 3 1.63 29.44 -13.81
C PHE A 3 2.97 30.15 -13.58
N TYR A 4 3.98 29.44 -13.11
CA TYR A 4 5.32 30.00 -12.95
C TYR A 4 5.99 30.20 -14.31
N GLU A 5 5.85 29.24 -15.22
CA GLU A 5 6.33 29.38 -16.61
C GLU A 5 5.59 30.50 -17.34
N GLN A 6 4.26 30.61 -17.17
CA GLN A 6 3.48 31.69 -17.74
C GLN A 6 3.92 33.05 -17.17
N PHE A 7 4.21 33.13 -15.86
CA PHE A 7 4.82 34.31 -15.25
C PHE A 7 6.18 34.62 -15.88
N CYS A 8 7.08 33.63 -16.00
CA CYS A 8 8.37 33.85 -16.65
C CYS A 8 8.23 34.32 -18.11
N GLN A 9 7.24 33.81 -18.84
CA GLN A 9 7.03 34.14 -20.24
C GLN A 9 6.42 35.54 -20.45
N GLU A 10 5.34 35.85 -19.73
CA GLU A 10 4.57 37.07 -19.95
C GLU A 10 5.12 38.27 -19.17
N TYR A 11 5.77 38.03 -18.03
CA TYR A 11 6.22 39.08 -17.12
C TYR A 11 7.74 39.31 -17.18
N LEU A 12 8.57 38.26 -17.07
CA LEU A 12 10.03 38.42 -17.05
C LEU A 12 10.65 38.76 -18.43
N HIS A 13 9.92 38.57 -19.53
CA HIS A 13 10.37 38.99 -20.87
C HIS A 13 9.91 40.40 -21.26
N THR A 14 8.87 40.93 -20.61
CA THR A 14 8.28 42.25 -20.93
C THR A 14 8.79 43.37 -20.02
N THR A 15 9.35 43.01 -18.86
CA THR A 15 9.97 43.96 -17.93
C THR A 15 11.44 44.19 -18.30
N SER A 16 11.81 45.45 -18.56
CA SER A 16 13.19 45.86 -18.90
C SER A 16 14.17 45.75 -17.73
N ASP A 17 13.67 45.48 -16.52
CA ASP A 17 14.44 45.39 -15.27
C ASP A 17 14.21 44.04 -14.57
N LYS A 18 14.94 43.00 -14.99
CA LYS A 18 15.01 41.70 -14.26
C LYS A 18 15.51 41.85 -12.81
N THR A 19 16.01 43.04 -12.48
CA THR A 19 16.75 43.42 -11.28
C THR A 19 15.87 43.93 -10.15
N ASP A 20 14.61 44.33 -10.39
CA ASP A 20 13.84 45.11 -9.41
C ASP A 20 13.05 44.26 -8.41
N PHE A 21 12.68 43.02 -8.75
CA PHE A 21 11.92 42.15 -7.84
C PHE A 21 12.81 41.27 -6.94
N ASN A 22 13.87 40.67 -7.50
CA ASN A 22 14.73 39.73 -6.77
C ASN A 22 15.47 40.40 -5.60
N ARG A 23 15.80 41.69 -5.74
CA ARG A 23 16.51 42.43 -4.71
C ARG A 23 15.65 42.63 -3.45
N PRO A 24 14.47 43.27 -3.46
CA PRO A 24 13.66 43.39 -2.25
C PRO A 24 13.20 42.02 -1.71
N PHE A 25 12.84 41.07 -2.58
CA PHE A 25 12.41 39.73 -2.16
C PHE A 25 13.52 38.95 -1.42
N SER A 26 14.77 39.03 -1.89
CA SER A 26 15.90 38.36 -1.25
C SER A 26 16.25 38.90 0.14
N HIS A 27 15.79 40.10 0.49
CA HIS A 27 15.97 40.68 1.84
C HIS A 27 14.84 40.29 2.81
N CYS A 28 13.74 39.70 2.32
CA CYS A 28 12.63 39.27 3.15
C CYS A 28 13.00 38.04 3.99
N LYS A 29 12.73 38.11 5.29
CA LYS A 29 13.08 37.05 6.26
C LYS A 29 11.95 36.06 6.55
N ASN A 30 10.72 36.42 6.23
CA ASN A 30 9.53 35.63 6.54
C ASN A 30 8.53 35.65 5.38
N ASP A 31 7.52 34.79 5.47
CA ASP A 31 6.52 34.60 4.41
C ASP A 31 5.63 35.83 4.20
N TYR A 32 5.33 36.56 5.27
CA TYR A 32 4.52 37.77 5.19
C TYR A 32 5.20 38.85 4.37
N ASP A 33 6.46 39.15 4.67
CA ASP A 33 7.23 40.19 3.98
C ASP A 33 7.43 39.83 2.49
N ARG A 34 7.64 38.53 2.19
CA ARG A 34 7.76 38.02 0.82
C ARG A 34 6.49 38.27 0.00
N VAL A 35 5.34 37.94 0.56
CA VAL A 35 4.03 38.16 -0.06
C VAL A 35 3.74 39.65 -0.19
N GLU A 36 4.00 40.42 0.85
CA GLU A 36 3.76 41.86 0.87
C GLU A 36 4.55 42.58 -0.22
N VAL A 37 5.85 42.28 -0.38
CA VAL A 37 6.70 42.85 -1.43
C VAL A 37 6.18 42.51 -2.83
N LEU A 38 5.70 41.29 -3.05
CA LEU A 38 5.08 40.89 -4.32
C LEU A 38 3.80 41.67 -4.59
N LEU A 39 2.83 41.62 -3.68
CA LEU A 39 1.50 42.19 -3.93
C LEU A 39 1.51 43.72 -3.98
N LYS A 40 2.46 44.40 -3.32
CA LYS A 40 2.65 45.86 -3.44
C LYS A 40 3.33 46.27 -4.75
N ASN A 41 3.87 45.33 -5.54
CA ASN A 41 4.40 45.64 -6.86
C ASN A 41 3.25 45.76 -7.88
N ASN A 42 3.11 46.95 -8.47
CA ASN A 42 2.02 47.29 -9.41
C ASN A 42 2.02 46.43 -10.68
N GLU A 43 3.18 46.11 -11.23
CA GLU A 43 3.25 45.28 -12.45
C GLU A 43 2.81 43.84 -12.13
N TYR A 44 3.28 43.30 -11.00
CA TYR A 44 2.95 41.95 -10.58
C TYR A 44 1.46 41.78 -10.27
N ILE A 45 0.85 42.71 -9.53
CA ILE A 45 -0.58 42.64 -9.23
C ILE A 45 -1.42 42.77 -10.51
N ASN A 46 -1.01 43.63 -11.46
CA ASN A 46 -1.68 43.75 -12.76
C ASN A 46 -1.61 42.45 -13.57
N PHE A 47 -0.48 41.75 -13.53
CA PHE A 47 -0.35 40.41 -14.11
C PHE A 47 -1.34 39.42 -13.48
N ILE A 48 -1.41 39.35 -12.15
CA ILE A 48 -2.36 38.47 -11.45
C ILE A 48 -3.81 38.83 -11.80
N ILE A 49 -4.16 40.12 -11.79
CA ILE A 49 -5.52 40.60 -12.13
C ILE A 49 -5.93 40.07 -13.51
N LYS A 50 -5.07 40.26 -14.52
CA LYS A 50 -5.30 39.81 -15.90
C LYS A 50 -5.37 38.29 -16.02
N LEU A 51 -4.52 37.57 -15.28
CA LEU A 51 -4.53 36.12 -15.26
C LEU A 51 -5.84 35.59 -14.68
N CYS A 52 -6.23 36.08 -13.51
CA CYS A 52 -7.42 35.64 -12.78
C CYS A 52 -8.73 36.04 -13.49
N SER A 53 -8.78 37.17 -14.21
CA SER A 53 -9.99 37.58 -14.96
C SER A 53 -10.39 36.56 -16.03
N ASN A 54 -9.45 35.77 -16.56
CA ASN A 54 -9.70 34.77 -17.61
C ASN A 54 -10.02 33.37 -17.06
N ILE A 55 -9.79 33.13 -15.77
CA ILE A 55 -9.84 31.79 -15.16
C ILE A 55 -10.94 31.69 -14.12
N VAL A 56 -11.20 32.74 -13.33
CA VAL A 56 -12.29 32.76 -12.35
C VAL A 56 -13.64 32.79 -13.08
N ASN A 57 -14.59 31.98 -12.62
CA ASN A 57 -15.92 31.80 -13.22
C ASN A 57 -15.96 31.22 -14.64
N ASN A 58 -14.80 30.83 -15.19
CA ASN A 58 -14.70 30.17 -16.49
C ASN A 58 -14.71 28.66 -16.28
N TYR A 59 -15.87 28.00 -16.34
CA TYR A 59 -16.01 26.55 -16.18
C TYR A 59 -17.32 26.06 -16.81
N ASP A 60 -17.40 24.75 -17.07
CA ASP A 60 -18.60 24.15 -17.62
C ASP A 60 -19.75 24.11 -16.60
N LYS A 61 -20.86 24.77 -16.97
CA LYS A 61 -22.05 24.93 -16.14
C LYS A 61 -23.14 23.93 -16.53
N LYS A 62 -24.11 23.78 -15.63
CA LYS A 62 -25.37 23.06 -15.90
C LYS A 62 -26.06 23.57 -17.18
N CYS A 63 -26.79 22.69 -17.85
CA CYS A 63 -27.51 22.97 -19.09
C CYS A 63 -28.83 22.18 -19.14
N SER A 64 -29.96 22.86 -18.92
CA SER A 64 -31.29 22.21 -18.90
C SER A 64 -31.63 21.52 -20.22
N ILE A 65 -31.21 22.08 -21.37
CA ILE A 65 -31.44 21.47 -22.69
C ILE A 65 -30.77 20.09 -22.76
N LYS A 66 -29.47 20.02 -22.44
CA LYS A 66 -28.73 18.76 -22.39
C LYS A 66 -29.33 17.79 -21.36
N ALA A 67 -29.76 18.29 -20.20
CA ALA A 67 -30.40 17.46 -19.18
C ALA A 67 -31.66 16.76 -19.73
N VAL A 68 -32.52 17.49 -20.46
CA VAL A 68 -33.73 16.96 -21.08
C VAL A 68 -33.39 15.97 -22.21
N GLU A 69 -32.40 16.27 -23.05
CA GLU A 69 -31.95 15.38 -24.12
C GLU A 69 -31.48 14.02 -23.57
N GLN A 70 -30.60 14.05 -22.57
CA GLN A 70 -30.11 12.83 -21.91
C GLN A 70 -31.25 12.04 -21.25
N ARG A 71 -32.21 12.72 -20.61
CA ARG A 71 -33.40 12.06 -20.05
C ARG A 71 -34.24 11.36 -21.11
N LYS A 72 -34.45 12.01 -22.26
CA LYS A 72 -35.19 11.40 -23.39
C LYS A 72 -34.50 10.16 -23.93
N LEU A 73 -33.16 10.19 -24.06
CA LEU A 73 -32.37 9.01 -24.42
C LEU A 73 -32.53 7.90 -23.38
N GLY A 74 -32.49 8.24 -22.09
CA GLY A 74 -32.76 7.30 -21.01
C GLY A 74 -34.15 6.65 -21.12
N ASN A 75 -35.18 7.44 -21.45
CA ASN A 75 -36.55 6.92 -21.64
C ASN A 75 -36.64 5.92 -22.82
N ILE A 76 -35.92 6.18 -23.92
CA ILE A 76 -35.87 5.29 -25.09
C ILE A 76 -35.25 3.93 -24.74
N HIS A 77 -34.18 3.93 -23.94
CA HIS A 77 -33.57 2.69 -23.46
C HIS A 77 -34.45 1.99 -22.42
N PHE A 78 -35.06 2.75 -21.51
CA PHE A 78 -35.95 2.21 -20.49
C PHE A 78 -37.15 1.49 -21.12
N SER A 79 -37.76 2.05 -22.18
CA SER A 79 -38.88 1.43 -22.88
C SER A 79 -38.53 0.14 -23.62
N LYS A 80 -37.23 -0.16 -23.77
CA LYS A 80 -36.70 -1.38 -24.39
C LYS A 80 -36.17 -2.37 -23.34
N ASP A 81 -36.50 -2.17 -22.07
CA ASP A 81 -35.99 -2.93 -20.92
C ASP A 81 -34.45 -2.92 -20.78
N GLN A 82 -33.78 -1.92 -21.39
CA GLN A 82 -32.33 -1.72 -21.33
C GLN A 82 -31.97 -0.88 -20.10
N PHE A 83 -32.22 -1.42 -18.90
CA PHE A 83 -32.15 -0.66 -17.65
C PHE A 83 -30.76 -0.15 -17.29
N GLN A 84 -29.69 -0.88 -17.65
CA GLN A 84 -28.32 -0.43 -17.40
C GLN A 84 -27.96 0.77 -18.29
N GLN A 85 -28.34 0.74 -19.56
CA GLN A 85 -28.13 1.86 -20.48
C GLN A 85 -28.99 3.06 -20.09
N SER A 86 -30.27 2.84 -19.72
CA SER A 86 -31.13 3.94 -19.25
C SER A 86 -30.55 4.61 -18.00
N LEU A 87 -29.97 3.83 -17.07
CA LEU A 87 -29.29 4.35 -15.90
C LEU A 87 -28.12 5.29 -16.27
N THR A 88 -27.28 4.90 -17.23
CA THR A 88 -26.17 5.75 -17.73
C THR A 88 -26.68 7.09 -18.25
N TYR A 89 -27.74 7.09 -19.06
CA TYR A 89 -28.33 8.32 -19.59
C TYR A 89 -29.02 9.17 -18.52
N TYR A 90 -29.66 8.55 -17.53
CA TYR A 90 -30.23 9.29 -16.40
C TYR A 90 -29.14 9.90 -15.50
N ASN A 91 -28.00 9.24 -15.30
CA ASN A 91 -26.84 9.84 -14.64
C ASN A 91 -26.35 11.11 -15.38
N GLN A 92 -26.25 11.05 -16.70
CA GLN A 92 -25.90 12.22 -17.52
C GLN A 92 -26.97 13.32 -17.46
N SER A 93 -28.26 12.95 -17.42
CA SER A 93 -29.34 13.92 -17.24
C SER A 93 -29.20 14.70 -15.94
N ILE A 94 -28.96 14.00 -14.82
CA ILE A 94 -28.73 14.61 -13.49
C ILE A 94 -27.46 15.47 -13.50
N LEU A 95 -26.39 15.05 -14.19
CA LEU A 95 -25.16 15.84 -14.36
C LEU A 95 -25.42 17.22 -14.93
N TYR A 96 -26.25 17.32 -15.98
CA TYR A 96 -26.51 18.59 -16.64
C TYR A 96 -27.64 19.40 -16.00
N ALA A 97 -28.49 18.78 -15.18
CA ALA A 97 -29.64 19.46 -14.61
C ALA A 97 -29.22 20.55 -13.60
N THR A 98 -29.95 21.67 -13.59
CA THR A 98 -29.78 22.73 -12.61
C THR A 98 -30.31 22.29 -11.25
N HIS A 99 -29.64 22.74 -10.18
CA HIS A 99 -30.09 22.43 -8.82
C HIS A 99 -31.52 22.96 -8.58
N ASN A 100 -32.35 22.17 -7.88
CA ASN A 100 -33.76 22.45 -7.59
C ASN A 100 -34.69 22.61 -8.80
N SER A 101 -34.25 22.26 -10.01
CA SER A 101 -35.07 22.36 -11.21
C SER A 101 -36.07 21.20 -11.36
N GLU A 102 -37.07 21.35 -12.23
CA GLU A 102 -37.97 20.23 -12.54
C GLU A 102 -37.21 19.08 -13.23
N GLU A 103 -36.24 19.41 -14.09
CA GLU A 103 -35.45 18.43 -14.83
C GLU A 103 -34.70 17.47 -13.91
N ILE A 104 -34.10 17.96 -12.82
CA ILE A 104 -33.36 17.10 -11.89
C ILE A 104 -34.31 16.16 -11.12
N ARG A 105 -35.48 16.67 -10.69
CA ARG A 105 -36.52 15.85 -10.02
C ARG A 105 -37.03 14.74 -10.94
N LEU A 106 -37.34 15.10 -12.19
CA LEU A 106 -37.74 14.14 -13.23
C LEU A 106 -36.65 13.10 -13.50
N ALA A 107 -35.38 13.52 -13.54
CA ALA A 107 -34.27 12.62 -13.79
C ALA A 107 -34.06 11.63 -12.64
N TYR A 108 -34.14 12.06 -11.37
CA TYR A 108 -34.13 11.16 -10.21
C TYR A 108 -35.33 10.21 -10.20
N GLY A 109 -36.52 10.70 -10.50
CA GLY A 109 -37.73 9.87 -10.63
C GLY A 109 -37.61 8.79 -11.71
N ASN A 110 -36.93 9.09 -12.82
CA ASN A 110 -36.67 8.12 -13.89
C ASN A 110 -35.50 7.18 -13.55
N ARG A 111 -34.45 7.68 -12.90
CA ARG A 111 -33.31 6.88 -12.46
C ARG A 111 -33.72 5.84 -11.42
N SER A 112 -34.55 6.21 -10.45
CA SER A 112 -35.12 5.26 -9.47
C SER A 112 -35.93 4.13 -10.11
N ALA A 113 -36.55 4.37 -11.28
CA ALA A 113 -37.25 3.32 -12.03
C ALA A 113 -36.25 2.26 -12.52
N SER A 114 -35.15 2.71 -13.13
CA SER A 114 -34.10 1.80 -13.62
C SER A 114 -33.47 1.03 -12.46
N LEU A 115 -33.17 1.70 -11.36
CA LEU A 115 -32.62 1.09 -10.15
C LEU A 115 -33.55 0.04 -9.54
N PHE A 116 -34.87 0.30 -9.54
CA PHE A 116 -35.85 -0.68 -9.09
C PHE A 116 -35.81 -1.97 -9.93
N HIS A 117 -35.79 -1.86 -11.26
CA HIS A 117 -35.69 -3.02 -12.16
C HIS A 117 -34.34 -3.74 -12.07
N LEU A 118 -33.27 -3.04 -11.68
CA LEU A 118 -31.96 -3.61 -11.41
C LEU A 118 -31.80 -4.18 -9.98
N ASN A 119 -32.89 -4.29 -9.21
CA ASN A 119 -32.92 -4.75 -7.81
C ASN A 119 -32.04 -3.92 -6.85
N LYS A 120 -31.72 -2.67 -7.21
CA LYS A 120 -30.98 -1.71 -6.36
C LYS A 120 -31.95 -0.89 -5.52
N PHE A 121 -32.68 -1.58 -4.64
CA PHE A 121 -33.83 -0.98 -3.93
C PHE A 121 -33.46 0.18 -3.01
N GLN A 122 -32.34 0.11 -2.28
CA GLN A 122 -31.93 1.22 -1.40
C GLN A 122 -31.61 2.48 -2.21
N LEU A 123 -30.80 2.36 -3.27
CA LEU A 123 -30.47 3.48 -4.15
C LEU A 123 -31.73 4.04 -4.84
N ALA A 124 -32.70 3.19 -5.18
CA ALA A 124 -33.98 3.64 -5.73
C ALA A 124 -34.79 4.45 -4.71
N ILE A 125 -34.77 4.08 -3.43
CA ILE A 125 -35.40 4.84 -2.35
C ILE A 125 -34.76 6.23 -2.23
N ASP A 126 -33.43 6.28 -2.20
CA ASP A 126 -32.68 7.54 -2.06
C ASP A 126 -33.02 8.52 -3.21
N ASP A 127 -33.06 8.01 -4.45
CA ASP A 127 -33.47 8.81 -5.62
C ASP A 127 -34.95 9.24 -5.57
N ILE A 128 -35.86 8.40 -5.06
CA ILE A 128 -37.27 8.79 -4.89
C ILE A 128 -37.38 9.95 -3.90
N LEU A 129 -36.64 9.91 -2.78
CA LEU A 129 -36.66 10.96 -1.78
C LEU A 129 -36.14 12.28 -2.36
N LEU A 130 -35.06 12.24 -3.15
CA LEU A 130 -34.55 13.40 -3.87
C LEU A 130 -35.52 13.92 -4.95
N ALA A 131 -36.25 13.04 -5.63
CA ALA A 131 -37.26 13.46 -6.60
C ALA A 131 -38.45 14.17 -5.94
N LEU A 132 -38.79 13.79 -4.69
CA LEU A 132 -39.87 14.39 -3.91
C LEU A 132 -39.43 15.63 -3.11
N GLU A 133 -38.12 15.87 -3.00
CA GLU A 133 -37.56 17.01 -2.28
C GLU A 133 -37.99 18.34 -2.93
N ASN A 134 -38.43 19.30 -2.11
CA ASN A 134 -39.00 20.59 -2.52
C ASN A 134 -40.35 20.54 -3.27
N GLY A 135 -41.07 19.42 -3.21
CA GLY A 135 -42.45 19.28 -3.71
C GLY A 135 -42.54 18.69 -5.13
N GLU A 136 -43.47 17.75 -5.31
CA GLU A 136 -43.89 17.23 -6.61
C GLU A 136 -45.36 17.61 -6.81
N ASP A 137 -45.60 18.59 -7.68
CA ASP A 137 -46.92 19.17 -7.94
C ASP A 137 -47.78 18.25 -8.83
N ASP A 138 -47.16 17.31 -9.55
CA ASP A 138 -47.86 16.28 -10.33
C ASP A 138 -48.28 15.11 -9.42
N GLU A 139 -49.51 15.17 -8.93
CA GLU A 139 -50.08 14.14 -8.04
C GLU A 139 -50.02 12.72 -8.62
N LYS A 140 -50.12 12.55 -9.96
CA LYS A 140 -49.98 11.22 -10.58
C LYS A 140 -48.56 10.70 -10.47
N ARG A 141 -47.56 11.58 -10.63
CA ARG A 141 -46.16 11.22 -10.51
C ARG A 141 -45.78 10.92 -9.07
N LYS A 142 -46.23 11.76 -8.15
CA LYS A 142 -46.08 11.56 -6.70
C LYS A 142 -46.67 10.23 -6.25
N GLN A 143 -47.86 9.87 -6.73
CA GLN A 143 -48.46 8.56 -6.48
C GLN A 143 -47.56 7.42 -6.98
N ARG A 144 -47.09 7.48 -8.24
CA ARG A 144 -46.19 6.46 -8.82
C ARG A 144 -44.88 6.31 -8.05
N LEU A 145 -44.29 7.41 -7.60
CA LEU A 145 -43.07 7.41 -6.78
C LEU A 145 -43.33 6.77 -5.41
N ASN A 146 -44.44 7.09 -4.75
CA ASN A 146 -44.82 6.50 -3.47
C ASN A 146 -45.14 5.00 -3.58
N GLU A 147 -45.81 4.56 -4.65
CA GLU A 147 -46.02 3.14 -4.93
C GLU A 147 -44.68 2.40 -5.10
N ARG A 148 -43.74 2.98 -5.88
CA ARG A 148 -42.39 2.41 -6.02
C ARG A 148 -41.64 2.38 -4.69
N LEU A 149 -41.72 3.44 -3.88
CA LEU A 149 -41.10 3.53 -2.56
C LEU A 149 -41.58 2.39 -1.64
N ASN A 150 -42.88 2.15 -1.59
CA ASN A 150 -43.47 1.05 -0.81
C ASN A 150 -43.00 -0.31 -1.33
N ASN A 151 -42.97 -0.51 -2.65
CA ASN A 151 -42.47 -1.74 -3.27
C ASN A 151 -40.98 -1.99 -2.95
N CYS A 152 -40.13 -0.95 -3.01
CA CYS A 152 -38.71 -1.06 -2.63
C CYS A 152 -38.56 -1.50 -1.17
N ARG A 153 -39.29 -0.86 -0.24
CA ARG A 153 -39.25 -1.18 1.19
C ARG A 153 -39.68 -2.62 1.46
N GLN A 154 -40.76 -3.07 0.85
CA GLN A 154 -41.21 -4.46 0.95
C GLN A 154 -40.16 -5.44 0.43
N LYS A 155 -39.54 -5.16 -0.72
CA LYS A 155 -38.50 -6.02 -1.30
C LYS A 155 -37.25 -6.10 -0.41
N LEU A 156 -36.83 -5.00 0.22
CA LEU A 156 -35.72 -5.00 1.17
C LEU A 156 -36.00 -5.86 2.41
N LEU A 157 -37.21 -5.78 2.97
CA LEU A 157 -37.63 -6.61 4.11
C LEU A 157 -37.66 -8.11 3.76
N ILE A 158 -38.04 -8.47 2.54
CA ILE A 158 -38.03 -9.85 2.07
C ILE A 158 -36.58 -10.34 1.88
N ASN A 159 -35.73 -9.52 1.27
CA ASN A 159 -34.34 -9.87 0.97
C ASN A 159 -33.41 -9.91 2.18
N SER A 160 -33.75 -9.28 3.31
CA SER A 160 -33.01 -9.50 4.57
C SER A 160 -33.15 -10.93 5.11
N SER A 161 -34.02 -11.75 4.53
CA SER A 161 -34.29 -13.14 4.90
C SER A 161 -33.59 -14.17 3.99
N SER A 162 -32.97 -13.74 2.88
CA SER A 162 -32.31 -14.61 1.89
C SER A 162 -30.92 -14.09 1.56
N SER A 163 -29.91 -14.95 1.74
CA SER A 163 -28.49 -14.70 1.52
C SER A 163 -28.19 -13.85 0.27
N LEU A 164 -27.56 -12.71 0.50
CA LEU A 164 -27.22 -11.68 -0.50
C LEU A 164 -26.17 -12.17 -1.51
N THR A 165 -26.42 -11.89 -2.79
CA THR A 165 -25.48 -12.06 -3.91
C THR A 165 -24.37 -11.00 -3.86
N LEU A 166 -23.11 -11.44 -4.01
CA LEU A 166 -21.86 -10.78 -3.61
C LEU A 166 -21.24 -9.73 -4.56
N ASN A 167 -21.87 -9.31 -5.67
CA ASN A 167 -21.07 -8.72 -6.76
C ASN A 167 -21.07 -7.18 -6.93
N ASP A 168 -21.66 -6.38 -6.04
CA ASP A 168 -21.69 -4.90 -6.20
C ASP A 168 -21.48 -4.10 -4.90
N LYS A 169 -20.95 -4.71 -3.83
CA LYS A 169 -20.79 -4.09 -2.49
C LYS A 169 -19.40 -3.55 -2.07
N PRO A 170 -18.38 -3.31 -2.93
CA PRO A 170 -17.04 -2.98 -2.43
C PRO A 170 -16.99 -1.80 -1.46
N LYS A 171 -17.79 -0.75 -1.68
CA LYS A 171 -17.83 0.42 -0.81
C LYS A 171 -18.45 0.13 0.56
N GLU A 172 -19.56 -0.61 0.61
CA GLU A 172 -20.23 -0.97 1.88
C GLU A 172 -19.32 -1.86 2.72
N ASP A 173 -18.68 -2.86 2.10
CA ASP A 173 -17.80 -3.80 2.78
C ASP A 173 -16.55 -3.09 3.34
N LEU A 174 -15.90 -2.24 2.54
CA LEU A 174 -14.75 -1.43 2.99
C LEU A 174 -15.14 -0.40 4.07
N SER A 175 -16.32 0.21 3.97
CA SER A 175 -16.80 1.15 4.99
C SER A 175 -17.04 0.44 6.33
N LEU A 176 -17.65 -0.75 6.29
CA LEU A 176 -17.87 -1.59 7.48
C LEU A 176 -16.54 -2.06 8.09
N GLU A 177 -15.56 -2.44 7.26
CA GLU A 177 -14.22 -2.80 7.73
C GLU A 177 -13.52 -1.60 8.41
N LEU A 178 -13.61 -0.41 7.80
CA LEU A 178 -13.07 0.82 8.37
C LEU A 178 -13.73 1.16 9.70
N GLU A 179 -15.05 1.11 9.79
CA GLU A 179 -15.80 1.35 11.03
C GLU A 179 -15.38 0.38 12.14
N LYS A 180 -15.24 -0.91 11.81
CA LYS A 180 -14.74 -1.92 12.75
C LYS A 180 -13.35 -1.57 13.27
N ASN A 181 -12.42 -1.23 12.38
CA ASN A 181 -11.04 -0.87 12.75
C ASN A 181 -10.99 0.41 13.59
N ILE A 182 -11.84 1.40 13.30
CA ILE A 182 -11.96 2.64 14.09
C ILE A 182 -12.47 2.34 15.50
N ILE A 183 -13.50 1.50 15.64
CA ILE A 183 -14.05 1.10 16.94
C ILE A 183 -12.99 0.40 17.77
N GLU A 184 -12.24 -0.53 17.16
CA GLU A 184 -11.14 -1.24 17.80
C GLU A 184 -10.07 -0.23 18.29
N LEU A 185 -9.57 0.63 17.40
CA LEU A 185 -8.55 1.63 17.76
C LEU A 185 -9.02 2.59 18.87
N ASN A 186 -10.25 3.07 18.80
CA ASN A 186 -10.82 3.98 19.79
C ASN A 186 -10.92 3.35 21.19
N SER A 187 -11.02 2.02 21.29
CA SER A 187 -11.03 1.33 22.59
C SER A 187 -9.69 1.38 23.31
N HIS A 188 -8.61 1.67 22.59
CA HIS A 188 -7.25 1.70 23.10
C HIS A 188 -6.44 2.86 22.49
N SER A 189 -7.07 4.02 22.31
CA SER A 189 -6.43 5.20 21.70
C SER A 189 -5.46 5.89 22.67
N ASN A 190 -4.44 6.54 22.11
CA ASN A 190 -3.53 7.38 22.88
C ASN A 190 -4.25 8.67 23.32
N SER A 191 -4.19 8.98 24.62
CA SER A 191 -4.93 10.11 25.20
C SER A 191 -4.49 11.48 24.71
N LYS A 192 -3.23 11.63 24.30
CA LYS A 192 -2.69 12.89 23.75
C LYS A 192 -2.73 12.93 22.23
N TYR A 193 -2.62 11.78 21.57
CA TYR A 193 -2.62 11.66 20.12
C TYR A 193 -3.69 10.65 19.66
N PRO A 194 -4.97 11.04 19.62
CA PRO A 194 -6.10 10.10 19.47
C PRO A 194 -6.09 9.25 18.20
N SER A 195 -5.42 9.73 17.15
CA SER A 195 -5.24 8.97 15.90
C SER A 195 -4.38 7.72 16.07
N PHE A 196 -3.58 7.63 17.15
CA PHE A 196 -2.69 6.51 17.42
C PHE A 196 -3.26 5.55 18.47
N ASP A 197 -2.83 4.30 18.39
CA ASP A 197 -2.96 3.29 19.43
C ASP A 197 -2.11 3.66 20.67
N ASN A 198 -2.56 3.29 21.87
CA ASN A 198 -1.91 3.59 23.15
C ASN A 198 -0.54 2.91 23.35
N THR A 199 -0.16 1.97 22.48
CA THR A 199 1.19 1.37 22.41
C THR A 199 2.18 2.21 21.62
N VAL A 200 1.77 3.39 21.15
CA VAL A 200 2.61 4.33 20.41
C VAL A 200 2.86 5.60 21.22
N ASP A 201 4.11 6.05 21.24
CA ASP A 201 4.56 7.30 21.84
C ASP A 201 5.16 8.24 20.78
N ILE A 202 4.97 9.55 20.98
CA ILE A 202 5.67 10.59 20.23
C ILE A 202 6.82 11.12 21.08
N ARG A 203 8.05 10.96 20.58
CA ARG A 203 9.29 11.36 21.26
C ARG A 203 9.98 12.48 20.50
N ILE A 204 10.96 13.12 21.14
CA ILE A 204 11.75 14.19 20.54
C ILE A 204 13.23 13.86 20.72
N SER A 205 14.02 14.07 19.66
CA SER A 205 15.47 13.99 19.66
C SER A 205 16.07 15.20 18.95
N LYS A 206 17.36 15.47 19.19
CA LYS A 206 18.06 16.59 18.54
C LYS A 206 18.29 16.35 17.05
N ASP A 207 18.51 15.09 16.68
CA ASP A 207 18.85 14.66 15.32
C ASP A 207 17.63 14.41 14.43
N LYS A 208 16.50 13.95 15.00
CA LYS A 208 15.29 13.61 14.23
C LYS A 208 14.11 14.54 14.47
N GLY A 209 14.22 15.50 15.37
CA GLY A 209 13.06 16.25 15.84
C GLY A 209 12.04 15.32 16.51
N ARG A 210 10.75 15.48 16.18
CA ARG A 210 9.68 14.59 16.64
C ARG A 210 9.75 13.26 15.88
N TYR A 211 9.48 12.14 16.54
CA TYR A 211 9.40 10.83 15.90
C TYR A 211 8.42 9.92 16.64
N VAL A 212 7.83 8.99 15.89
CA VAL A 212 6.93 7.96 16.40
C VAL A 212 7.75 6.76 16.91
N ALA A 213 7.46 6.27 18.10
CA ALA A 213 8.13 5.11 18.68
C ALA A 213 7.16 4.17 19.39
N CYS A 214 7.58 2.93 19.55
CA CYS A 214 6.90 1.94 20.37
C CYS A 214 7.00 2.33 21.86
N ALA A 215 5.87 2.32 22.58
CA ALA A 215 5.80 2.75 23.97
C ALA A 215 6.62 1.85 24.91
N HIS A 216 7.21 2.45 25.94
CA HIS A 216 8.16 1.78 26.87
C HIS A 216 7.62 0.52 27.55
N SER A 217 6.30 0.42 27.74
CA SER A 217 5.63 -0.65 28.47
C SER A 217 4.95 -1.68 27.57
N SER A 218 5.11 -1.57 26.25
CA SER A 218 4.47 -2.48 25.31
C SER A 218 5.31 -3.73 25.06
N SER A 219 4.66 -4.89 25.02
CA SER A 219 5.26 -6.12 24.50
C SER A 219 5.50 -6.00 23.00
N ASP A 220 6.45 -6.76 22.45
CA ASP A 220 6.75 -6.81 21.01
C ASP A 220 5.49 -6.76 20.15
N MET A 221 5.37 -5.70 19.34
CA MET A 221 4.24 -5.55 18.44
C MET A 221 4.51 -6.38 17.19
N LYS A 222 3.50 -7.15 16.75
CA LYS A 222 3.64 -8.07 15.62
C LYS A 222 3.19 -7.42 14.30
N PRO A 223 3.72 -7.91 13.16
CA PRO A 223 3.27 -7.49 11.84
C PRO A 223 1.74 -7.55 11.70
N GLY A 224 1.16 -6.60 10.99
CA GLY A 224 -0.28 -6.50 10.74
C GLY A 224 -1.06 -5.69 11.77
N LYS A 225 -0.50 -5.42 12.97
CA LYS A 225 -1.16 -4.55 13.95
C LYS A 225 -1.36 -3.14 13.37
N ILE A 226 -2.58 -2.60 13.48
CA ILE A 226 -2.90 -1.20 13.17
C ILE A 226 -2.40 -0.34 14.32
N VAL A 227 -1.58 0.67 14.01
CA VAL A 227 -0.97 1.57 14.99
C VAL A 227 -1.49 3.00 14.90
N MET A 228 -2.12 3.34 13.78
CA MET A 228 -2.74 4.64 13.55
C MET A 228 -3.89 4.53 12.54
N ILE A 229 -4.97 5.26 12.78
CA ILE A 229 -6.02 5.57 11.79
C ILE A 229 -6.26 7.07 11.84
N GLU A 230 -6.23 7.74 10.70
CA GLU A 230 -6.41 9.20 10.65
C GLU A 230 -7.19 9.64 9.42
N LYS A 231 -8.14 10.57 9.61
CA LYS A 231 -8.77 11.30 8.51
C LYS A 231 -7.90 12.49 8.11
N PRO A 232 -7.87 12.87 6.83
CA PRO A 232 -7.07 14.01 6.40
C PRO A 232 -7.67 15.30 6.96
N TYR A 233 -6.80 16.21 7.40
CA TYR A 233 -7.22 17.59 7.57
C TYR A 233 -7.71 18.14 6.25
N ALA A 234 -7.06 17.85 5.12
CA ALA A 234 -7.59 18.15 3.79
C ALA A 234 -7.12 17.11 2.79
N SER A 235 -7.97 16.77 1.82
CA SER A 235 -7.67 15.83 0.74
C SER A 235 -8.17 16.37 -0.59
N VAL A 236 -7.45 16.05 -1.66
CA VAL A 236 -7.78 16.40 -3.04
C VAL A 236 -7.69 15.18 -3.94
N LEU A 237 -8.66 15.04 -4.84
CA LEU A 237 -8.67 14.04 -5.91
C LEU A 237 -7.93 14.61 -7.13
N LEU A 238 -7.07 13.82 -7.78
CA LEU A 238 -6.41 14.25 -9.00
C LEU A 238 -7.40 14.32 -10.17
N THR A 239 -7.17 15.28 -11.06
CA THR A 239 -8.07 15.61 -12.17
C THR A 239 -8.45 14.43 -13.07
N PRO A 240 -7.59 13.43 -13.36
CA PRO A 240 -7.98 12.28 -14.18
C PRO A 240 -9.08 11.42 -13.55
N TYR A 241 -9.32 11.54 -12.24
CA TYR A 241 -10.24 10.69 -11.50
C TYR A 241 -11.55 11.38 -11.11
N PHE A 242 -11.78 12.65 -11.49
CA PHE A 242 -13.02 13.39 -11.21
C PHE A 242 -14.31 12.69 -11.71
N GLU A 243 -14.18 11.78 -12.68
CA GLU A 243 -15.30 11.00 -13.21
C GLU A 243 -15.47 9.63 -12.57
N THR A 244 -14.42 9.11 -11.96
CA THR A 244 -14.36 7.72 -11.47
C THR A 244 -14.38 7.62 -9.96
N HIS A 245 -14.08 8.69 -9.24
CA HIS A 245 -14.02 8.72 -7.78
C HIS A 245 -14.77 9.91 -7.19
N CYS A 246 -15.22 9.76 -5.96
CA CYS A 246 -15.86 10.83 -5.21
C CYS A 246 -14.85 11.94 -4.94
N SER A 247 -15.20 13.17 -5.31
CA SER A 247 -14.35 14.35 -5.10
C SER A 247 -14.28 14.84 -3.64
N HIS A 248 -14.89 14.11 -2.70
CA HIS A 248 -14.84 14.35 -1.26
C HIS A 248 -14.06 13.26 -0.53
N CYS A 249 -14.55 12.01 -0.57
CA CYS A 249 -13.99 10.90 0.20
C CYS A 249 -13.13 9.94 -0.65
N LEU A 250 -12.90 10.25 -1.93
CA LEU A 250 -12.06 9.49 -2.86
C LEU A 250 -12.50 8.05 -3.11
N TYR A 251 -13.64 7.60 -2.59
CA TYR A 251 -14.21 6.30 -2.95
C TYR A 251 -14.58 6.23 -4.42
N ARG A 252 -14.34 5.07 -5.03
CA ARG A 252 -14.73 4.77 -6.40
C ARG A 252 -16.24 4.88 -6.60
N LEU A 253 -16.63 5.51 -7.70
CA LEU A 253 -18.01 5.65 -8.14
C LEU A 253 -18.35 4.45 -9.04
N TYR A 254 -19.35 3.68 -8.63
CA TYR A 254 -19.82 2.50 -9.37
C TYR A 254 -21.11 2.85 -10.14
N THR A 255 -22.25 2.40 -9.62
CA THR A 255 -23.55 2.39 -10.31
C THR A 255 -24.18 3.77 -10.44
N ILE A 256 -24.12 4.58 -9.38
CA ILE A 256 -24.67 5.94 -9.36
C ILE A 256 -23.72 6.91 -8.67
N TRP A 257 -23.93 8.18 -8.93
CA TRP A 257 -23.23 9.31 -8.31
C TRP A 257 -24.10 10.56 -8.35
N TYR A 258 -23.70 11.54 -7.54
CA TYR A 258 -24.37 12.81 -7.35
C TYR A 258 -23.43 13.93 -7.80
N PRO A 259 -23.77 14.74 -8.81
CA PRO A 259 -22.90 15.81 -9.29
C PRO A 259 -22.97 17.05 -8.40
N CYS A 260 -22.00 17.96 -8.53
CA CYS A 260 -22.10 19.31 -7.96
C CYS A 260 -23.38 20.04 -8.42
N ARG A 261 -23.88 20.97 -7.61
CA ARG A 261 -25.05 21.82 -7.90
C ARG A 261 -24.85 22.84 -9.03
N LYS A 262 -23.62 23.30 -9.28
CA LYS A 262 -23.31 24.39 -10.23
C LYS A 262 -22.46 23.96 -11.43
N CYS A 263 -21.34 23.27 -11.21
CA CYS A 263 -20.49 22.78 -12.29
C CYS A 263 -20.90 21.37 -12.73
N ILE A 264 -20.32 20.90 -13.84
CA ILE A 264 -20.45 19.50 -14.30
C ILE A 264 -19.17 18.68 -14.11
N THR A 265 -18.20 19.20 -13.35
CA THR A 265 -16.85 18.63 -13.28
C THR A 265 -16.70 17.56 -12.20
N VAL A 266 -17.17 17.84 -10.99
CA VAL A 266 -16.97 16.96 -9.82
C VAL A 266 -18.22 16.15 -9.48
N ARG A 267 -18.00 14.96 -8.92
CA ARG A 267 -19.03 13.98 -8.59
C ARG A 267 -18.81 13.42 -7.18
N TYR A 268 -19.88 12.97 -6.55
CA TYR A 268 -19.90 12.49 -5.18
C TYR A 268 -20.60 11.13 -5.10
N CYS A 269 -20.17 10.30 -4.15
CA CYS A 269 -20.76 8.98 -3.96
C CYS A 269 -22.10 9.01 -3.21
N SER A 270 -22.43 10.12 -2.57
CA SER A 270 -23.68 10.31 -1.82
C SER A 270 -24.03 11.79 -1.72
N THR A 271 -25.28 12.08 -1.33
CA THR A 271 -25.79 13.43 -1.05
C THR A 271 -25.09 14.06 0.14
N GLU A 272 -24.68 13.26 1.14
CA GLU A 272 -23.90 13.74 2.29
C GLU A 272 -22.52 14.22 1.83
N CYS A 273 -21.81 13.44 1.01
CA CYS A 273 -20.51 13.86 0.48
C CYS A 273 -20.62 15.12 -0.38
N GLU A 274 -21.67 15.25 -1.18
CA GLU A 274 -21.95 16.46 -1.97
C GLU A 274 -22.21 17.67 -1.05
N GLN A 275 -23.09 17.52 -0.07
CA GLN A 275 -23.45 18.58 0.88
C GLN A 275 -22.24 19.00 1.72
N THR A 276 -21.50 18.05 2.30
CA THR A 276 -20.30 18.34 3.09
C THR A 276 -19.26 19.04 2.25
N ALA A 277 -18.99 18.58 1.02
CA ALA A 277 -18.08 19.27 0.13
C ALA A 277 -18.55 20.69 -0.17
N TRP A 278 -19.83 20.88 -0.48
CA TRP A 278 -20.41 22.19 -0.80
C TRP A 278 -20.29 23.18 0.38
N THR A 279 -20.71 22.78 1.58
CA THR A 279 -20.73 23.67 2.75
C THR A 279 -19.35 23.98 3.31
N THR A 280 -18.39 23.08 3.11
CA THR A 280 -17.04 23.26 3.65
C THR A 280 -16.14 24.02 2.68
N TYR A 281 -15.91 23.51 1.46
CA TYR A 281 -14.90 24.08 0.55
C TYR A 281 -15.39 24.34 -0.89
N HIS A 282 -16.25 23.48 -1.44
CA HIS A 282 -16.52 23.46 -2.87
C HIS A 282 -17.35 24.65 -3.33
N GLN A 283 -18.15 25.27 -2.45
CA GLN A 283 -18.86 26.51 -2.79
C GLN A 283 -17.92 27.63 -3.26
N TYR A 284 -16.70 27.71 -2.70
CA TYR A 284 -15.67 28.67 -3.07
C TYR A 284 -14.87 28.18 -4.27
N GLU A 285 -14.58 26.88 -4.34
CA GLU A 285 -13.76 26.28 -5.40
C GLU A 285 -14.49 26.06 -6.72
N CYS A 286 -15.82 25.99 -6.71
CA CYS A 286 -16.61 25.67 -7.90
C CYS A 286 -16.39 26.69 -9.02
N CYS A 287 -16.18 27.97 -8.69
CA CYS A 287 -15.84 29.00 -9.68
C CYS A 287 -14.36 29.04 -10.04
N LEU A 288 -13.52 28.25 -9.37
CA LEU A 288 -12.08 28.15 -9.58
C LEU A 288 -11.70 26.86 -10.31
N ILE A 289 -12.65 26.10 -10.88
CA ILE A 289 -12.34 24.83 -11.56
C ILE A 289 -11.27 24.99 -12.66
N SER A 290 -11.35 26.04 -13.49
CA SER A 290 -10.30 26.29 -14.50
C SER A 290 -8.93 26.61 -13.91
N LEU A 291 -8.87 27.15 -12.70
CA LEU A 291 -7.61 27.33 -11.96
C LEU A 291 -7.13 25.96 -11.48
N ILE A 292 -7.99 25.20 -10.81
CA ILE A 292 -7.71 23.88 -10.24
C ILE A 292 -7.15 22.92 -11.28
N LEU A 293 -7.73 22.90 -12.50
CA LEU A 293 -7.25 22.05 -13.60
C LEU A 293 -5.80 22.36 -14.04
N LYS A 294 -5.27 23.52 -13.67
CA LYS A 294 -3.90 23.98 -13.98
C LYS A 294 -2.95 23.95 -12.78
N LEU A 295 -3.46 23.69 -11.58
CA LEU A 295 -2.66 23.58 -10.36
C LEU A 295 -2.01 22.20 -10.26
N GLU A 296 -0.78 22.17 -9.74
CA GLU A 296 -0.16 20.92 -9.32
C GLU A 296 -0.82 20.37 -8.04
N LYS A 297 -0.64 19.07 -7.75
CA LYS A 297 -1.31 18.40 -6.63
C LYS A 297 -1.14 19.12 -5.28
N MET A 298 0.07 19.57 -4.95
CA MET A 298 0.33 20.30 -3.70
C MET A 298 -0.25 21.71 -3.69
N GLN A 299 -0.36 22.34 -4.87
CA GLN A 299 -0.94 23.67 -5.00
C GLN A 299 -2.47 23.60 -4.83
N PHE A 300 -3.10 22.57 -5.41
CA PHE A 300 -4.53 22.30 -5.21
C PHE A 300 -4.82 21.93 -3.75
N LEU A 301 -3.97 21.10 -3.12
CA LEU A 301 -4.10 20.78 -1.71
C LEU A 301 -3.94 22.04 -0.82
N GLY A 302 -3.02 22.95 -1.15
CA GLY A 302 -2.88 24.23 -0.46
C GLY A 302 -4.14 25.11 -0.55
N LEU A 303 -4.76 25.20 -1.72
CA LEU A 303 -6.07 25.84 -1.87
C LEU A 303 -7.12 25.16 -0.97
N ARG A 304 -7.18 23.82 -0.99
CA ARG A 304 -8.16 23.04 -0.20
C ARG A 304 -7.98 23.20 1.31
N VAL A 305 -6.75 23.31 1.80
CA VAL A 305 -6.44 23.59 3.21
C VAL A 305 -7.05 24.93 3.63
N MET A 306 -6.96 25.95 2.77
CA MET A 306 -7.57 27.25 3.05
C MET A 306 -9.09 27.17 2.97
N THR A 307 -9.64 26.65 1.88
CA THR A 307 -11.10 26.65 1.65
C THR A 307 -11.87 25.75 2.61
N LYS A 308 -11.25 24.70 3.19
CA LYS A 308 -11.91 23.87 4.20
C LYS A 308 -12.18 24.62 5.51
N THR A 309 -11.43 25.68 5.78
CA THR A 309 -11.59 26.51 6.97
C THR A 309 -12.22 27.85 6.59
N LYS A 310 -13.28 28.23 7.30
CA LYS A 310 -13.95 29.50 7.03
C LYS A 310 -13.00 30.67 7.27
N TRP A 311 -13.10 31.70 6.44
CA TRP A 311 -12.29 32.92 6.59
C TRP A 311 -12.38 33.55 7.99
N GLN A 312 -13.58 33.54 8.58
CA GLN A 312 -13.82 34.05 9.93
C GLN A 312 -12.87 33.45 10.98
N PHE A 313 -12.56 32.15 10.90
CA PHE A 313 -11.63 31.50 11.83
C PHE A 313 -10.21 32.10 11.73
N PHE A 314 -9.75 32.37 10.51
CA PHE A 314 -8.45 33.02 10.30
C PHE A 314 -8.42 34.46 10.81
N GLN A 315 -9.55 35.16 10.73
CA GLN A 315 -9.69 36.52 11.26
C GLN A 315 -9.66 36.54 12.78
N GLU A 316 -10.42 35.65 13.43
CA GLU A 316 -10.49 35.52 14.88
C GLU A 316 -9.13 35.17 15.51
N ARG A 317 -8.27 34.45 14.79
CA ARG A 317 -6.93 34.04 15.23
C ARG A 317 -5.78 34.78 14.52
N LYS A 318 -6.07 35.94 13.91
CA LYS A 318 -5.11 36.67 13.07
C LYS A 318 -3.80 36.97 13.78
N ASP A 319 -3.85 37.50 15.00
CA ASP A 319 -2.64 37.90 15.74
C ASP A 319 -1.70 36.72 16.01
N GLU A 320 -2.27 35.59 16.41
CA GLU A 320 -1.54 34.37 16.71
C GLU A 320 -0.86 33.79 15.47
N PHE A 321 -1.61 33.65 14.36
CA PHE A 321 -1.05 33.11 13.12
C PHE A 321 -0.07 34.08 12.47
N MET A 322 -0.31 35.39 12.56
CA MET A 322 0.64 36.40 12.11
C MET A 322 1.95 36.38 12.90
N ASN A 323 1.89 36.19 14.22
CA ASN A 323 3.08 36.02 15.04
C ASN A 323 3.86 34.75 14.65
N TYR A 324 3.15 33.66 14.35
CA TYR A 324 3.80 32.45 13.82
C TYR A 324 4.47 32.72 12.46
N LEU A 325 3.76 33.34 11.52
CA LEU A 325 4.27 33.63 10.18
C LEU A 325 5.48 34.56 10.18
N LYS A 326 5.49 35.59 11.03
CA LYS A 326 6.55 36.60 11.08
C LYS A 326 7.74 36.21 11.95
N TYR A 327 7.47 35.53 13.07
CA TYR A 327 8.46 35.34 14.14
C TYR A 327 8.65 33.88 14.54
N SER A 328 7.95 32.93 13.90
CA SER A 328 7.99 31.49 14.24
C SER A 328 7.66 31.19 15.71
N VAL A 329 6.86 32.05 16.35
CA VAL A 329 6.37 31.85 17.72
C VAL A 329 5.38 30.70 17.70
N LYS A 330 5.71 29.59 18.37
CA LYS A 330 4.88 28.38 18.40
C LYS A 330 3.50 28.68 18.98
N ILE A 331 2.50 28.08 18.36
CA ILE A 331 1.10 28.17 18.77
C ILE A 331 0.86 27.11 19.83
N VAL A 332 0.38 27.53 21.00
CA VAL A 332 0.05 26.60 22.09
C VAL A 332 -1.18 25.80 21.65
N SER A 333 -0.97 24.53 21.33
CA SER A 333 -2.07 23.64 20.96
C SER A 333 -2.90 23.23 22.18
N GLU A 334 -4.11 22.74 21.90
CA GLU A 334 -4.98 22.10 22.89
C GLU A 334 -4.29 20.90 23.58
N LYS A 335 -4.97 20.35 24.60
CA LYS A 335 -4.49 19.17 25.34
C LYS A 335 -4.26 17.94 24.45
N MET A 336 -4.98 17.85 23.33
CA MET A 336 -4.99 16.70 22.41
C MET A 336 -4.56 17.15 21.01
N TYR A 337 -3.79 16.31 20.32
CA TYR A 337 -3.28 16.53 18.96
C TYR A 337 -4.21 15.85 17.95
N GLU A 338 -5.18 16.60 17.43
CA GLU A 338 -6.22 16.07 16.55
C GLU A 338 -6.03 16.48 15.09
N TRP A 339 -6.54 15.63 14.19
CA TRP A 339 -6.43 15.76 12.73
C TRP A 339 -7.27 16.90 12.15
N ASN A 340 -8.28 17.38 12.87
CA ASN A 340 -9.20 18.45 12.47
C ASN A 340 -8.77 19.84 12.97
N GLN A 341 -7.65 19.94 13.69
CA GLN A 341 -7.12 21.21 14.20
C GLN A 341 -6.14 21.85 13.21
N TYR A 342 -6.41 23.08 12.79
CA TYR A 342 -5.61 23.78 11.78
C TYR A 342 -4.19 24.10 12.27
N GLU A 343 -4.02 24.37 13.55
CA GLU A 343 -2.74 24.76 14.16
C GLU A 343 -1.71 23.65 14.03
N ASN A 344 -2.17 22.39 14.08
CA ASN A 344 -1.33 21.22 13.91
C ASN A 344 -0.81 21.10 12.48
N ILE A 345 -1.57 21.60 11.50
CA ILE A 345 -1.20 21.63 10.07
C ILE A 345 -0.29 22.81 9.76
N LEU A 346 -0.62 24.01 10.27
CA LEU A 346 0.18 25.22 10.07
C LEU A 346 1.63 25.05 10.60
N GLN A 347 1.77 24.33 11.71
CA GLN A 347 3.05 24.11 12.40
C GLN A 347 3.85 22.90 11.87
N LEU A 348 3.40 22.24 10.80
CA LEU A 348 4.19 21.19 10.15
C LEU A 348 5.49 21.76 9.56
N GLU A 349 6.52 20.91 9.46
CA GLU A 349 7.85 21.32 9.03
C GLU A 349 7.82 21.83 7.58
N SER A 350 8.49 22.94 7.32
CA SER A 350 8.48 23.58 5.99
C SER A 350 9.85 23.64 5.36
N HIS A 351 10.91 23.45 6.15
CA HIS A 351 12.28 23.70 5.73
C HIS A 351 12.48 25.10 5.12
N SER A 352 11.73 26.09 5.62
CA SER A 352 11.74 27.46 5.07
C SER A 352 13.13 28.10 5.04
N ASN A 353 14.02 27.71 5.95
CA ASN A 353 15.39 28.21 6.02
C ASN A 353 16.38 27.41 5.13
N ASP A 354 16.01 26.21 4.71
CA ASP A 354 16.86 25.33 3.88
C ASP A 354 16.54 25.47 2.37
N ARG A 355 15.40 26.11 2.05
CA ARG A 355 14.95 26.39 0.69
C ARG A 355 15.76 27.50 0.02
N ASP A 356 16.05 27.33 -1.27
CA ASP A 356 16.66 28.40 -2.05
C ASP A 356 15.65 29.51 -2.41
N LEU A 357 16.18 30.66 -2.82
CA LEU A 357 15.38 31.85 -3.15
C LEU A 357 14.41 31.62 -4.33
N ASN A 358 14.77 30.77 -5.30
CA ASN A 358 13.92 30.53 -6.46
C ASN A 358 12.71 29.66 -6.08
N ASP A 359 12.91 28.63 -5.26
CA ASP A 359 11.84 27.80 -4.71
C ASP A 359 10.87 28.66 -3.87
N LEU A 360 11.41 29.48 -2.97
CA LEU A 360 10.60 30.42 -2.16
C LEU A 360 9.82 31.39 -3.04
N LEU A 361 10.45 31.96 -4.07
CA LEU A 361 9.80 32.87 -5.01
C LEU A 361 8.67 32.19 -5.76
N GLN A 362 8.92 31.01 -6.34
CA GLN A 362 7.93 30.26 -7.08
C GLN A 362 6.70 29.95 -6.20
N ARG A 363 6.91 29.48 -4.97
CA ARG A 363 5.82 29.20 -4.02
C ARG A 363 5.04 30.46 -3.65
N THR A 364 5.73 31.56 -3.40
CA THR A 364 5.08 32.83 -3.06
C THR A 364 4.26 33.36 -4.23
N ILE A 365 4.74 33.24 -5.46
CA ILE A 365 3.98 33.63 -6.66
C ILE A 365 2.69 32.81 -6.79
N ILE A 366 2.78 31.50 -6.63
CA ILE A 366 1.62 30.61 -6.70
C ILE A 366 0.63 30.92 -5.57
N ALA A 367 1.12 31.18 -4.35
CA ALA A 367 0.29 31.58 -3.22
C ALA A 367 -0.50 32.87 -3.53
N CYS A 368 0.16 33.88 -4.10
CA CYS A 368 -0.48 35.13 -4.50
C CYS A 368 -1.56 34.93 -5.58
N ILE A 369 -1.30 34.09 -6.59
CA ILE A 369 -2.28 33.76 -7.64
C ILE A 369 -3.50 33.05 -7.04
N ILE A 370 -3.28 32.03 -6.21
CA ILE A 370 -4.36 31.27 -5.57
C ILE A 370 -5.16 32.18 -4.63
N GLY A 371 -4.48 32.94 -3.77
CA GLY A 371 -5.12 33.81 -2.79
C GLY A 371 -5.91 34.95 -3.44
N TYR A 372 -5.38 35.55 -4.51
CA TYR A 372 -6.12 36.56 -5.29
C TYR A 372 -7.33 35.94 -5.99
N ALA A 373 -7.20 34.76 -6.60
CA ALA A 373 -8.35 34.09 -7.21
C ALA A 373 -9.43 33.76 -6.18
N LEU A 374 -9.02 33.31 -4.99
CA LEU A 374 -9.93 33.00 -3.88
C LEU A 374 -10.63 34.26 -3.34
N SER A 375 -9.95 35.41 -3.28
CA SER A 375 -10.57 36.68 -2.86
C SER A 375 -11.62 37.21 -3.85
N LYS A 376 -11.65 36.70 -5.09
CA LYS A 376 -12.72 36.97 -6.07
C LYS A 376 -13.94 36.07 -5.93
N THR A 377 -13.90 35.14 -4.99
CA THR A 377 -15.05 34.31 -4.62
C THR A 377 -15.78 34.96 -3.44
N ASN A 378 -16.82 34.29 -2.93
CA ASN A 378 -17.48 34.69 -1.69
C ASN A 378 -16.72 34.25 -0.42
N TYR A 379 -15.45 33.86 -0.51
CA TYR A 379 -14.69 33.35 0.62
C TYR A 379 -14.46 34.38 1.75
N PHE A 380 -14.24 35.65 1.41
CA PHE A 380 -14.12 36.73 2.40
C PHE A 380 -15.47 37.22 2.95
N LEU A 381 -16.59 36.83 2.33
CA LEU A 381 -17.91 37.22 2.81
C LEU A 381 -18.27 36.38 4.03
N SER A 382 -18.59 37.04 5.15
CA SER A 382 -19.28 36.42 6.28
C SER A 382 -20.70 36.01 5.87
N ASP A 383 -21.31 35.07 6.60
CA ASP A 383 -22.70 34.61 6.37
C ASP A 383 -23.75 35.75 6.45
N SER A 384 -23.37 36.95 6.92
CA SER A 384 -24.12 38.20 6.76
C SER A 384 -23.73 38.91 5.45
N MET A 385 -24.68 38.94 4.50
CA MET A 385 -24.57 39.73 3.28
C MET A 385 -24.38 41.21 3.61
N ASP A 386 -23.19 41.76 3.35
CA ASP A 386 -23.04 43.17 3.04
C ASP A 386 -21.98 43.39 1.94
N ASN A 387 -22.50 43.83 0.80
CA ASN A 387 -21.91 44.55 -0.32
C ASN A 387 -20.41 44.38 -0.63
N CYS A 388 -20.18 43.59 -1.69
CA CYS A 388 -19.03 43.73 -2.57
C CYS A 388 -19.07 45.10 -3.27
N ASN A 389 -18.18 46.00 -2.91
CA ASN A 389 -17.74 47.08 -3.81
C ASN A 389 -16.25 47.37 -3.58
N ASP A 390 -15.49 47.28 -4.67
CA ASP A 390 -14.04 47.46 -4.85
C ASP A 390 -13.05 46.40 -4.32
N ASN A 391 -13.11 45.20 -4.91
CA ASN A 391 -12.09 44.14 -4.78
C ASN A 391 -10.77 44.43 -5.53
N THR A 392 -10.49 45.65 -6.00
CA THR A 392 -9.26 46.00 -6.74
C THR A 392 -8.08 46.33 -5.84
N ILE A 393 -8.30 46.49 -4.53
CA ILE A 393 -7.27 46.93 -3.59
C ILE A 393 -6.56 45.72 -2.99
N VAL A 394 -5.23 45.70 -3.08
CA VAL A 394 -4.38 44.83 -2.26
C VAL A 394 -4.53 45.31 -0.83
N ASP A 395 -5.29 44.56 -0.03
CA ASP A 395 -5.52 44.86 1.37
C ASP A 395 -4.73 43.90 2.28
N GLU A 396 -4.76 44.17 3.58
CA GLU A 396 -4.05 43.37 4.57
C GLU A 396 -4.60 41.93 4.65
N ASN A 397 -5.89 41.73 4.37
CA ASN A 397 -6.53 40.41 4.38
C ASN A 397 -6.01 39.53 3.25
N LEU A 398 -5.83 40.08 2.05
CA LEU A 398 -5.25 39.38 0.93
C LEU A 398 -3.79 39.01 1.20
N ILE A 399 -2.99 39.93 1.73
CA ILE A 399 -1.59 39.65 2.10
C ILE A 399 -1.54 38.52 3.14
N TYR A 400 -2.39 38.58 4.16
CA TYR A 400 -2.47 37.56 5.21
C TYR A 400 -2.88 36.18 4.65
N LEU A 401 -3.93 36.12 3.83
CA LEU A 401 -4.37 34.88 3.16
C LEU A 401 -3.24 34.27 2.32
N CYS A 402 -2.60 35.09 1.49
CA CYS A 402 -1.48 34.67 0.64
C CYS A 402 -0.26 34.22 1.47
N SER A 403 -0.05 34.80 2.65
CA SER A 403 1.04 34.40 3.57
C SER A 403 0.79 33.01 4.17
N LEU A 404 -0.45 32.71 4.57
CA LEU A 404 -0.84 31.36 5.00
C LEU A 404 -0.70 30.34 3.87
N LEU A 405 -1.12 30.71 2.65
CA LEU A 405 -0.92 29.87 1.46
C LEU A 405 0.56 29.63 1.18
N ALA A 406 1.41 30.66 1.23
CA ALA A 406 2.85 30.53 1.00
C ALA A 406 3.50 29.60 2.03
N ARG A 407 3.06 29.69 3.29
CA ARG A 407 3.48 28.77 4.37
C ARG A 407 3.10 27.32 4.05
N HIS A 408 1.85 27.07 3.65
CA HIS A 408 1.40 25.71 3.28
C HIS A 408 2.08 25.18 2.03
N LEU A 409 2.29 26.01 1.02
CA LEU A 409 3.01 25.58 -0.19
C LEU A 409 4.45 25.18 0.13
N GLN A 410 5.06 25.68 1.21
CA GLN A 410 6.36 25.19 1.68
C GLN A 410 6.26 23.91 2.52
N SER A 411 5.23 23.75 3.35
CA SER A 411 5.10 22.57 4.23
C SER A 411 4.58 21.32 3.49
N LEU A 412 3.63 21.48 2.56
CA LEU A 412 2.96 20.35 1.91
C LEU A 412 3.91 19.38 1.19
N PRO A 413 4.96 19.79 0.44
CA PRO A 413 5.90 18.84 -0.17
C PRO A 413 6.61 17.91 0.83
N CYS A 414 6.74 18.34 2.08
CA CYS A 414 7.44 17.60 3.13
C CYS A 414 6.49 16.76 4.01
N ASN A 415 5.18 17.05 4.01
CA ASN A 415 4.23 16.46 4.96
C ASN A 415 2.95 15.91 4.32
N ALA A 416 2.62 16.29 3.09
CA ALA A 416 1.47 15.73 2.40
C ALA A 416 1.79 14.33 1.89
N HIS A 417 0.79 13.46 1.95
CA HIS A 417 0.91 12.07 1.56
C HIS A 417 0.07 11.79 0.32
N GLU A 418 0.63 10.97 -0.56
CA GLU A 418 -0.11 10.35 -1.66
C GLU A 418 -1.22 9.46 -1.10
N ILE A 419 -2.44 9.67 -1.59
CA ILE A 419 -3.59 8.79 -1.36
C ILE A 419 -3.69 7.88 -2.58
N SER A 420 -3.70 6.57 -2.34
CA SER A 420 -3.62 5.58 -3.41
C SER A 420 -4.63 4.45 -3.28
N GLU A 421 -4.99 3.87 -4.43
CA GLU A 421 -5.82 2.67 -4.54
C GLU A 421 -4.95 1.50 -5.03
N TYR A 422 -5.12 0.33 -4.42
CA TYR A 422 -4.45 -0.89 -4.88
C TYR A 422 -5.34 -1.62 -5.88
N ILE A 423 -4.80 -1.83 -7.08
CA ILE A 423 -5.45 -2.57 -8.16
C ILE A 423 -4.95 -4.01 -8.11
N GLU A 424 -5.78 -4.90 -7.58
CA GLU A 424 -5.53 -6.33 -7.60
C GLU A 424 -5.85 -6.90 -8.99
N ILE A 425 -4.94 -7.72 -9.52
CA ILE A 425 -5.13 -8.51 -10.73
C ILE A 425 -5.10 -9.99 -10.32
N PRO A 426 -6.23 -10.62 -9.94
CA PRO A 426 -6.23 -11.95 -9.36
C PRO A 426 -5.63 -13.03 -10.27
N SER A 427 -5.76 -12.87 -11.59
CA SER A 427 -5.19 -13.79 -12.58
C SER A 427 -3.66 -13.66 -12.71
N GLN A 428 -3.09 -12.51 -12.31
CA GLN A 428 -1.66 -12.21 -12.36
C GLN A 428 -1.27 -11.37 -11.13
N PRO A 429 -1.18 -11.96 -9.92
CA PRO A 429 -0.98 -11.21 -8.68
C PRO A 429 0.29 -10.34 -8.67
N LEU A 430 1.32 -10.73 -9.43
CA LEU A 430 2.56 -9.97 -9.58
C LEU A 430 2.39 -8.70 -10.45
N SER A 431 1.30 -8.59 -11.20
CA SER A 431 0.95 -7.43 -12.01
C SER A 431 -0.01 -6.47 -11.28
N SER A 432 -0.48 -6.84 -10.09
CA SER A 432 -1.19 -5.92 -9.20
C SER A 432 -0.31 -4.74 -8.85
N HIS A 433 -0.89 -3.54 -8.81
CA HIS A 433 -0.13 -2.31 -8.64
C HIS A 433 -0.95 -1.24 -7.91
N THR A 434 -0.25 -0.26 -7.38
CA THR A 434 -0.85 0.89 -6.71
C THR A 434 -0.97 2.06 -7.68
N ILE A 435 -2.12 2.74 -7.67
CA ILE A 435 -2.34 3.97 -8.43
C ILE A 435 -2.49 5.16 -7.48
N GLU A 436 -1.81 6.27 -7.78
CA GLU A 436 -2.01 7.55 -7.09
C GLU A 436 -3.36 8.12 -7.51
N LEU A 437 -4.27 8.31 -6.54
CA LEU A 437 -5.59 8.93 -6.75
C LEU A 437 -5.60 10.41 -6.37
N GLY A 438 -4.83 10.79 -5.36
CA GLY A 438 -4.98 12.06 -4.67
C GLY A 438 -3.82 12.38 -3.74
N ALA A 439 -3.95 13.50 -3.05
CA ALA A 439 -3.04 13.90 -1.98
C ALA A 439 -3.84 14.35 -0.76
N GLY A 440 -3.32 14.07 0.43
CA GLY A 440 -3.91 14.52 1.69
C GLY A 440 -2.87 14.98 2.70
N ILE A 441 -3.27 15.87 3.60
CA ILE A 441 -2.44 16.35 4.70
C ILE A 441 -2.99 15.82 6.04
N TYR A 442 -2.12 15.19 6.81
CA TYR A 442 -2.44 14.37 7.98
C TYR A 442 -1.45 14.72 9.08
N CYS A 443 -1.89 15.41 10.13
CA CYS A 443 -0.95 15.96 11.12
C CYS A 443 -0.24 14.85 11.91
N SER A 444 -0.94 13.77 12.24
CA SER A 444 -0.38 12.65 13.03
C SER A 444 0.50 11.76 12.14
N LEU A 445 0.07 11.46 10.92
CA LEU A 445 0.88 10.71 9.96
C LEU A 445 2.21 11.42 9.64
N SER A 446 2.21 12.77 9.62
CA SER A 446 3.42 13.56 9.39
C SER A 446 4.47 13.43 10.51
N LEU A 447 4.15 12.80 11.64
CA LEU A 447 5.11 12.54 12.73
C LEU A 447 5.99 11.31 12.46
N PHE A 448 5.60 10.44 11.53
CA PHE A 448 6.40 9.28 11.16
C PHE A 448 7.63 9.73 10.36
N ASN A 449 8.82 9.47 10.87
CA ASN A 449 10.07 9.74 10.17
C ASN A 449 10.43 8.64 9.16
N HIS A 450 11.35 8.96 8.27
CA HIS A 450 11.76 8.05 7.20
C HIS A 450 12.76 6.95 7.61
N SER A 451 12.54 5.74 7.08
CA SER A 451 13.58 4.72 6.89
C SER A 451 13.47 4.10 5.50
N CYS A 452 14.62 3.78 4.89
CA CYS A 452 14.64 3.01 3.63
C CYS A 452 14.19 1.55 3.84
N ASP A 453 14.17 1.06 5.08
CA ASP A 453 13.60 -0.21 5.54
C ASP A 453 12.55 0.09 6.63
N PRO A 454 11.33 0.49 6.23
CA PRO A 454 10.32 1.03 7.13
C PRO A 454 9.78 -0.03 8.11
N ALA A 455 9.29 0.43 9.25
CA ALA A 455 8.59 -0.38 10.24
C ALA A 455 7.09 -0.49 9.91
N VAL A 456 6.54 0.51 9.23
CA VAL A 456 5.12 0.61 8.92
C VAL A 456 4.86 0.69 7.42
N ILE A 457 3.62 0.37 7.04
CA ILE A 457 3.04 0.64 5.74
C ILE A 457 1.73 1.40 5.90
N ARG A 458 1.44 2.25 4.92
CA ARG A 458 0.20 3.02 4.83
C ARG A 458 -0.74 2.36 3.84
N ASN A 459 -1.99 2.20 4.22
CA ASN A 459 -3.09 1.83 3.33
C ASN A 459 -4.19 2.88 3.43
N PHE A 460 -5.03 2.98 2.40
CA PHE A 460 -6.12 3.95 2.36
C PHE A 460 -7.45 3.24 2.17
N ILE A 461 -8.46 3.72 2.89
CA ILE A 461 -9.87 3.42 2.61
C ILE A 461 -10.55 4.77 2.33
N GLY A 462 -10.88 5.00 1.06
CA GLY A 462 -11.19 6.35 0.58
C GLY A 462 -9.98 7.27 0.79
N ASP A 463 -10.18 8.36 1.52
CA ASP A 463 -9.11 9.28 1.93
C ASP A 463 -8.64 9.06 3.38
N THR A 464 -9.17 8.07 4.10
CA THR A 464 -8.72 7.77 5.48
C THR A 464 -7.50 6.87 5.44
N VAL A 465 -6.43 7.25 6.14
CA VAL A 465 -5.20 6.46 6.21
C VAL A 465 -5.26 5.47 7.36
N LEU A 466 -4.77 4.26 7.12
CA LEU A 466 -4.51 3.22 8.11
C LEU A 466 -3.03 2.88 8.06
N VAL A 467 -2.36 2.89 9.22
CA VAL A 467 -0.94 2.56 9.33
C VAL A 467 -0.79 1.24 10.06
N ARG A 468 -0.11 0.29 9.43
CA ARG A 468 0.08 -1.08 9.93
C ARG A 468 1.55 -1.44 10.04
N LEU A 469 1.90 -2.30 11.00
CA LEU A 469 3.28 -2.81 11.12
C LEU A 469 3.62 -3.79 9.99
N LEU A 470 4.80 -3.63 9.40
CA LEU A 470 5.39 -4.55 8.42
C LEU A 470 6.25 -5.63 9.06
N LYS A 471 6.87 -5.32 10.21
CA LYS A 471 7.81 -6.19 10.91
C LYS A 471 7.53 -6.19 12.41
N THR A 472 8.10 -7.16 13.11
CA THR A 472 8.09 -7.12 14.58
C THR A 472 8.93 -5.93 15.03
N VAL A 473 8.41 -5.17 15.99
CA VAL A 473 9.10 -4.03 16.60
C VAL A 473 9.17 -4.23 18.10
N GLU A 474 10.32 -3.95 18.68
CA GLU A 474 10.57 -4.05 20.11
C GLU A 474 10.19 -2.74 20.82
N SER A 475 10.03 -2.81 22.14
CA SER A 475 9.82 -1.61 22.95
C SER A 475 10.92 -0.59 22.67
N ASN A 476 10.53 0.67 22.44
CA ASN A 476 11.38 1.82 22.08
C ASN A 476 11.85 1.89 20.64
N ASP A 477 11.55 0.91 19.80
CA ASP A 477 11.87 1.02 18.38
C ASP A 477 11.12 2.18 17.74
N GLU A 478 11.80 2.89 16.84
CA GLU A 478 11.18 3.91 16.01
C GLU A 478 10.25 3.26 14.99
N LEU A 479 9.01 3.73 14.93
CA LEU A 479 8.06 3.33 13.92
C LEU A 479 8.27 4.25 12.72
N SER A 480 9.23 3.89 11.86
CA SER A 480 9.57 4.69 10.68
C SER A 480 8.74 4.30 9.46
N ASP A 481 8.37 5.29 8.66
CA ASP A 481 7.64 5.17 7.41
C ASP A 481 8.58 5.31 6.17
N ASN A 482 8.06 5.08 4.98
CA ASN A 482 8.79 5.23 3.72
C ASN A 482 8.33 6.47 2.93
N TYR A 483 9.26 7.38 2.64
CA TYR A 483 9.03 8.62 1.90
C TYR A 483 9.28 8.44 0.38
N GLY A 484 8.93 7.28 -0.15
CA GLY A 484 9.14 6.90 -1.56
C GLY A 484 10.53 6.33 -1.88
N GLN A 485 11.44 6.22 -0.90
CA GLN A 485 12.82 5.75 -1.11
C GLN A 485 13.09 4.43 -0.38
N ILE A 486 12.72 3.30 -0.98
CA ILE A 486 12.95 1.96 -0.40
C ILE A 486 14.29 1.37 -0.84
N TYR A 487 15.03 0.76 0.10
CA TYR A 487 16.36 0.21 -0.21
C TYR A 487 16.30 -0.94 -1.21
N ALA A 488 15.19 -1.67 -1.24
CA ALA A 488 15.00 -2.89 -1.99
C ALA A 488 15.12 -2.70 -3.52
N ILE A 489 14.76 -1.53 -4.04
CA ILE A 489 14.69 -1.28 -5.49
C ILE A 489 15.46 -0.03 -5.94
N SER A 490 15.79 0.89 -5.03
CA SER A 490 16.51 2.14 -5.35
C SER A 490 17.90 2.13 -4.74
N ARG A 491 18.92 2.65 -5.44
CA ARG A 491 20.31 2.65 -4.94
C ARG A 491 20.53 3.74 -3.89
N LYS A 492 21.49 3.53 -2.97
CA LYS A 492 21.78 4.48 -1.87
C LYS A 492 21.97 5.93 -2.33
N LYS A 493 22.75 6.15 -3.40
CA LYS A 493 23.01 7.51 -3.93
C LYS A 493 21.71 8.21 -4.33
N GLU A 494 20.87 7.51 -5.09
CA GLU A 494 19.57 8.02 -5.54
C GLU A 494 18.64 8.30 -4.37
N ARG A 495 18.51 7.37 -3.42
CA ARG A 495 17.71 7.56 -2.21
C ARG A 495 18.16 8.80 -1.43
N GLN A 496 19.46 8.97 -1.22
CA GLN A 496 20.01 10.12 -0.50
C GLN A 496 19.77 11.44 -1.23
N THR A 497 19.93 11.48 -2.56
CA THR A 497 19.65 12.67 -3.37
C THR A 497 18.16 13.03 -3.29
N ASN A 498 17.27 12.09 -3.57
CA ASN A 498 15.82 12.34 -3.57
C ASN A 498 15.31 12.78 -2.18
N LEU A 499 15.80 12.17 -1.10
CA LEU A 499 15.44 12.58 0.25
C LEU A 499 15.96 13.97 0.60
N TYR A 500 17.19 14.30 0.19
CA TYR A 500 17.76 15.61 0.45
C TYR A 500 17.04 16.71 -0.31
N ASP A 501 16.74 16.49 -1.60
CA ASP A 501 16.13 17.50 -2.46
C ASP A 501 14.69 17.84 -2.02
N GLN A 502 13.95 16.87 -1.46
CA GLN A 502 12.55 17.08 -1.04
C GLN A 502 12.39 17.34 0.47
N TYR A 503 13.20 16.68 1.31
CA TYR A 503 13.04 16.67 2.78
C TYR A 503 14.26 17.20 3.54
N TYR A 504 15.30 17.68 2.85
CA TYR A 504 16.44 18.41 3.42
C TYR A 504 17.22 17.64 4.49
N PHE A 505 17.18 16.30 4.48
CA PHE A 505 17.97 15.48 5.40
C PHE A 505 18.72 14.37 4.68
N LYS A 506 19.78 13.85 5.34
CA LYS A 506 20.51 12.67 4.91
C LYS A 506 20.08 11.47 5.74
N CYS A 507 19.63 10.41 5.08
CA CYS A 507 19.12 9.23 5.78
C CYS A 507 20.25 8.42 6.43
N SER A 508 20.11 8.15 7.73
CA SER A 508 21.03 7.35 8.54
C SER A 508 20.44 6.00 8.93
N CYS A 509 19.42 5.50 8.22
CA CYS A 509 18.88 4.16 8.49
C CYS A 509 19.91 3.05 8.22
N THR A 510 19.71 1.88 8.81
CA THR A 510 20.61 0.72 8.67
C THR A 510 20.95 0.39 7.22
N PRO A 511 19.99 0.33 6.26
CA PRO A 511 20.32 0.16 4.84
C PRO A 511 21.24 1.22 4.24
N CYS A 512 21.16 2.47 4.70
CA CYS A 512 22.01 3.56 4.21
C CYS A 512 23.39 3.54 4.86
N ILE A 513 23.49 3.23 6.16
CA ILE A 513 24.78 3.10 6.86
C ILE A 513 25.56 1.92 6.29
N GLN A 514 24.92 0.77 6.15
CA GLN A 514 25.55 -0.48 5.74
C GLN A 514 25.57 -0.70 4.22
N ASP A 515 25.04 0.25 3.45
CA ASP A 515 24.95 0.21 1.98
C ASP A 515 24.38 -1.12 1.46
N TRP A 516 23.16 -1.44 1.90
CA TRP A 516 22.50 -2.69 1.50
C TRP A 516 22.28 -2.72 -0.02
N VAL A 517 22.55 -3.88 -0.61
CA VAL A 517 22.30 -4.15 -2.03
C VAL A 517 20.79 -4.20 -2.32
N ILE A 518 20.41 -3.79 -3.53
CA ILE A 518 19.03 -3.91 -4.02
C ILE A 518 18.70 -5.38 -4.32
N TYR A 519 17.41 -5.72 -4.45
CA TYR A 519 16.94 -7.08 -4.72
C TYR A 519 17.54 -7.69 -5.99
N ASP A 520 17.67 -6.92 -7.06
CA ASP A 520 18.27 -7.37 -8.32
C ASP A 520 19.76 -7.72 -8.21
N GLN A 521 20.41 -7.27 -7.14
CA GLN A 521 21.81 -7.53 -6.83
C GLN A 521 21.99 -8.60 -5.76
N LEU A 522 20.89 -9.12 -5.21
CA LEU A 522 20.97 -10.26 -4.31
C LEU A 522 21.48 -11.48 -5.09
N PRO A 523 22.42 -12.24 -4.51
CA PRO A 523 22.85 -13.49 -5.13
C PRO A 523 21.65 -14.43 -5.23
N ASP A 524 21.54 -15.12 -6.36
CA ASP A 524 20.54 -16.17 -6.66
C ASP A 524 20.48 -17.27 -5.58
N GLU A 525 21.55 -17.43 -4.81
CA GLU A 525 21.57 -18.22 -3.59
C GLU A 525 21.60 -17.29 -2.37
N PRO A 526 20.68 -17.46 -1.39
CA PRO A 526 20.68 -16.65 -0.18
C PRO A 526 22.01 -16.82 0.56
N ARG A 527 22.88 -15.81 0.45
CA ARG A 527 24.02 -15.64 1.32
C ARG A 527 23.49 -15.11 2.65
N PHE A 528 23.05 -16.00 3.53
CA PHE A 528 22.91 -15.66 4.94
C PHE A 528 24.20 -14.94 5.35
N ARG A 529 24.10 -13.78 6.01
CA ARG A 529 25.26 -13.10 6.58
C ARG A 529 26.05 -14.10 7.41
N GLN A 530 27.13 -14.63 6.84
CA GLN A 530 28.31 -14.94 7.62
C GLN A 530 28.77 -13.57 8.12
N ASN A 531 28.76 -13.34 9.43
CA ASN A 531 29.14 -12.12 10.16
C ASN A 531 27.98 -11.29 10.77
N VAL A 532 27.08 -11.93 11.50
CA VAL A 532 27.13 -11.73 12.96
C VAL A 532 28.01 -12.86 13.46
N SER A 533 28.98 -12.58 14.32
CA SER A 533 29.87 -13.56 14.92
C SER A 533 29.06 -14.74 15.49
N LYS A 534 28.89 -15.79 14.66
CA LYS A 534 28.47 -17.13 15.10
C LYS A 534 29.26 -17.54 16.34
N ASN A 535 30.51 -17.10 16.40
CA ASN A 535 31.42 -17.31 17.51
C ASN A 535 30.88 -16.77 18.84
N GLU A 536 30.33 -15.56 19.01
CA GLU A 536 30.02 -15.08 20.38
C GLU A 536 28.86 -15.83 21.06
N PHE A 537 27.82 -16.20 20.30
CA PHE A 537 26.69 -16.97 20.82
C PHE A 537 26.99 -18.47 20.89
N ASP A 538 27.74 -19.00 19.92
CA ASP A 538 28.19 -20.39 19.92
C ASP A 538 29.26 -20.62 21.00
N ASP A 539 30.11 -19.63 21.30
CA ASP A 539 31.15 -19.67 22.34
C ASP A 539 30.53 -19.63 23.73
N GLN A 540 29.52 -18.79 24.00
CA GLN A 540 28.82 -18.79 25.29
C GLN A 540 28.08 -20.10 25.57
N LEU A 541 27.34 -20.64 24.59
CA LEU A 541 26.65 -21.93 24.74
C LEU A 541 27.65 -23.09 24.87
N THR A 542 28.75 -23.06 24.12
CA THR A 542 29.83 -24.05 24.20
C THR A 542 30.54 -23.96 25.55
N LEU A 543 30.77 -22.76 26.10
CA LEU A 543 31.33 -22.54 27.44
C LEU A 543 30.41 -23.08 28.54
N GLN A 544 29.10 -22.81 28.47
CA GLN A 544 28.11 -23.35 29.41
C GLN A 544 27.99 -24.88 29.34
N LEU A 545 27.99 -25.46 28.13
CA LEU A 545 27.96 -26.93 27.95
C LEU A 545 29.27 -27.60 28.39
N ASN A 546 30.43 -26.96 28.15
CA ASN A 546 31.71 -27.47 28.63
C ASN A 546 31.83 -27.44 30.17
N ALA A 547 31.18 -26.48 30.84
CA ALA A 547 31.16 -26.39 32.30
C ALA A 547 30.24 -27.43 32.96
N SER A 548 29.24 -27.93 32.23
CA SER A 548 28.21 -28.84 32.75
C SER A 548 28.42 -30.32 32.38
N LEU A 549 29.20 -30.61 31.33
CA LEU A 549 29.49 -31.99 30.90
C LEU A 549 30.72 -32.57 31.62
N PRO A 550 30.67 -33.82 32.13
CA PRO A 550 31.81 -34.47 32.79
C PRO A 550 33.08 -34.47 31.92
N PRO A 551 34.28 -34.27 32.48
CA PRO A 551 35.51 -34.34 31.70
C PRO A 551 35.69 -35.75 31.14
N ARG A 552 35.77 -35.87 29.81
CA ARG A 552 35.93 -37.12 29.02
C ARG A 552 34.67 -37.98 28.80
N SER A 553 33.49 -37.38 28.62
CA SER A 553 32.32 -38.09 28.07
C SER A 553 32.10 -37.83 26.58
N ASP A 554 31.60 -38.84 25.87
CA ASP A 554 31.04 -38.68 24.52
C ASP A 554 29.69 -37.94 24.61
N PHE A 555 29.42 -37.08 23.64
CA PHE A 555 28.22 -36.25 23.57
C PHE A 555 27.83 -36.01 22.11
N ILE A 556 26.54 -36.11 21.81
CA ILE A 556 25.95 -35.68 20.55
C ILE A 556 24.58 -35.04 20.83
N GLN A 557 24.28 -33.91 20.20
CA GLN A 557 22.97 -33.27 20.30
C GLN A 557 22.63 -32.46 19.04
N PHE A 558 21.37 -32.49 18.63
CA PHE A 558 20.87 -31.52 17.68
C PHE A 558 20.71 -30.13 18.31
N LYS A 559 21.39 -29.13 17.77
CA LYS A 559 21.16 -27.70 18.09
C LYS A 559 20.00 -27.13 17.30
N TYR A 560 19.89 -27.52 16.04
CA TYR A 560 18.81 -27.09 15.16
C TYR A 560 18.43 -28.20 14.18
N ILE A 561 17.12 -28.42 14.05
CA ILE A 561 16.50 -29.32 13.09
C ILE A 561 15.31 -28.59 12.45
N PRO A 562 15.16 -28.59 11.12
CA PRO A 562 13.97 -28.07 10.48
C PRO A 562 12.74 -28.93 10.85
N GLN A 563 11.63 -28.28 11.22
CA GLN A 563 10.37 -28.99 11.55
C GLN A 563 9.71 -29.61 10.31
N VAL A 564 9.84 -28.94 9.16
CA VAL A 564 9.44 -29.43 7.83
C VAL A 564 10.69 -29.50 6.98
N LEU A 565 11.03 -30.68 6.46
CA LEU A 565 12.23 -30.91 5.67
C LEU A 565 12.04 -30.43 4.23
N ASN A 566 12.88 -29.49 3.80
CA ASN A 566 13.06 -29.08 2.42
C ASN A 566 14.45 -29.46 1.88
N TYR A 567 14.54 -29.61 0.56
CA TYR A 567 15.78 -29.97 -0.10
C TYR A 567 16.81 -28.86 0.05
N GLY A 568 18.00 -29.23 0.53
CA GLY A 568 19.08 -28.27 0.77
C GLY A 568 19.03 -27.56 2.11
N ASP A 569 18.06 -27.89 2.97
CA ASP A 569 18.04 -27.45 4.37
C ASP A 569 19.31 -27.88 5.13
N TYR A 570 19.54 -27.25 6.28
CA TYR A 570 20.68 -27.57 7.14
C TYR A 570 20.24 -28.05 8.52
N CYS A 571 20.99 -29.01 9.05
CA CYS A 571 20.93 -29.41 10.44
C CYS A 571 22.22 -28.97 11.16
N THR A 572 22.09 -28.53 12.41
CA THR A 572 23.23 -28.14 13.25
C THR A 572 23.38 -29.12 14.41
N ILE A 573 24.57 -29.67 14.56
CA ILE A 573 24.87 -30.77 15.48
C ILE A 573 26.01 -30.34 16.41
N LEU A 574 25.81 -30.49 17.71
CA LEU A 574 26.82 -30.37 18.75
C LEU A 574 27.37 -31.75 19.06
N TYR A 575 28.69 -31.89 19.18
CA TYR A 575 29.28 -33.17 19.52
C TYR A 575 30.62 -33.04 20.24
N ARG A 576 30.95 -34.04 21.06
CA ARG A 576 32.27 -34.20 21.69
C ARG A 576 32.58 -35.68 21.79
N CYS A 577 33.81 -36.08 21.49
CA CYS A 577 34.23 -37.46 21.62
C CYS A 577 35.43 -37.56 22.56
N SER A 578 35.41 -38.57 23.41
CA SER A 578 36.45 -38.94 24.37
C SER A 578 37.57 -39.75 23.72
N THR A 579 37.24 -40.52 22.69
CA THR A 579 38.16 -41.31 21.84
C THR A 579 37.81 -41.07 20.37
N ASN A 580 38.54 -41.68 19.43
CA ASN A 580 38.15 -41.58 18.03
C ASN A 580 36.81 -42.33 17.81
N ARG A 581 35.80 -41.63 17.29
CA ARG A 581 34.43 -42.13 17.06
C ARG A 581 33.99 -41.88 15.63
N LEU A 582 32.91 -42.55 15.23
CA LEU A 582 32.20 -42.27 13.98
C LEU A 582 30.83 -41.69 14.30
N ILE A 583 30.54 -40.49 13.82
CA ILE A 583 29.20 -39.89 13.92
C ILE A 583 28.48 -40.11 12.60
N THR A 584 27.22 -40.52 12.65
CA THR A 584 26.36 -40.78 11.49
C THR A 584 25.04 -40.02 11.64
N LEU A 585 24.70 -39.24 10.63
CA LEU A 585 23.41 -38.58 10.46
C LEU A 585 22.66 -39.26 9.32
N GLU A 586 21.41 -39.65 9.55
CA GLU A 586 20.56 -40.28 8.54
C GLU A 586 19.16 -39.71 8.54
N ILE A 587 18.53 -39.69 7.37
CA ILE A 587 17.10 -39.43 7.20
C ILE A 587 16.44 -40.72 6.75
N LEU A 588 15.43 -41.14 7.51
CA LEU A 588 14.58 -42.29 7.24
C LEU A 588 13.17 -41.80 6.95
N ILE A 589 12.50 -42.44 6.02
CA ILE A 589 11.10 -42.16 5.70
C ILE A 589 10.28 -43.44 5.72
N ASP A 590 9.00 -43.28 6.05
CA ASP A 590 7.98 -44.28 5.87
C ASP A 590 7.09 -43.86 4.70
N THR A 591 6.93 -44.75 3.74
CA THR A 591 5.94 -44.65 2.67
C THR A 591 4.85 -45.69 2.89
N VAL A 592 3.77 -45.64 2.11
CA VAL A 592 2.70 -46.66 2.16
C VAL A 592 3.24 -48.09 1.88
N ARG A 593 4.40 -48.23 1.23
CA ARG A 593 4.96 -49.53 0.80
C ARG A 593 6.20 -49.99 1.58
N GLN A 594 6.93 -49.07 2.21
CA GLN A 594 8.19 -49.37 2.90
C GLN A 594 8.35 -48.47 4.12
N THR A 595 8.77 -49.05 5.24
CA THR A 595 9.11 -48.34 6.48
C THR A 595 10.62 -48.27 6.69
N ASN A 596 11.10 -47.25 7.40
CA ASN A 596 12.51 -46.96 7.67
C ASN A 596 13.39 -46.92 6.41
N PHE A 597 12.84 -46.42 5.30
CA PHE A 597 13.58 -46.28 4.06
C PHE A 597 14.59 -45.11 4.17
N ARG A 598 15.88 -45.42 4.04
CA ARG A 598 16.95 -44.42 4.21
C ARG A 598 17.16 -43.62 2.92
N VAL A 599 16.96 -42.31 3.02
CA VAL A 599 17.01 -41.38 1.88
C VAL A 599 18.19 -40.43 1.93
N PHE A 600 18.85 -40.35 3.07
CA PHE A 600 20.05 -39.57 3.28
C PHE A 600 20.94 -40.26 4.31
N ARG A 601 22.25 -40.24 4.08
CA ARG A 601 23.25 -40.65 5.06
C ARG A 601 24.48 -39.79 4.91
N ARG A 602 24.98 -39.29 6.03
CA ARG A 602 26.31 -38.67 6.13
C ARG A 602 27.01 -39.19 7.37
N HIS A 603 28.28 -39.52 7.26
CA HIS A 603 29.10 -39.86 8.42
C HIS A 603 30.43 -39.12 8.38
N TRP A 604 30.98 -38.84 9.56
CA TRP A 604 32.30 -38.23 9.70
C TRP A 604 33.01 -38.74 10.94
N PHE A 605 34.33 -38.75 10.88
CA PHE A 605 35.16 -39.14 12.00
C PHE A 605 35.26 -38.02 13.02
N CYS A 606 35.00 -38.35 14.28
CA CYS A 606 35.16 -37.46 15.42
C CYS A 606 36.42 -37.85 16.17
N LYS A 607 37.44 -36.99 16.13
CA LYS A 607 38.66 -37.15 16.94
C LYS A 607 38.40 -36.66 18.38
N PRO A 608 39.21 -37.05 19.38
CA PRO A 608 39.06 -36.56 20.73
C PRO A 608 39.21 -35.04 20.80
N HIS A 609 38.22 -34.35 21.37
CA HIS A 609 38.25 -32.91 21.60
C HIS A 609 37.98 -32.57 23.06
N LYS A 610 38.69 -31.56 23.60
CA LYS A 610 38.47 -31.06 24.96
C LYS A 610 37.17 -30.27 25.10
N THR A 611 36.70 -29.66 24.01
CA THR A 611 35.51 -28.81 23.93
C THR A 611 34.47 -29.38 22.97
N VAL A 612 33.20 -29.08 23.22
CA VAL A 612 32.10 -29.39 22.28
C VAL A 612 32.36 -28.71 20.93
N GLN A 613 32.18 -29.47 19.86
CA GLN A 613 32.33 -29.06 18.46
C GLN A 613 30.96 -28.87 17.82
N ILE A 614 30.89 -28.05 16.77
CA ILE A 614 29.68 -27.78 16.00
C ILE A 614 29.87 -28.25 14.56
N GLN A 615 28.96 -29.09 14.07
CA GLN A 615 28.89 -29.52 12.67
C GLN A 615 27.61 -28.99 12.03
N TYR A 616 27.77 -28.35 10.86
CA TYR A 616 26.65 -28.04 9.97
C TYR A 616 26.57 -29.10 8.87
N VAL A 617 25.38 -29.65 8.66
CA VAL A 617 25.14 -30.68 7.65
C VAL A 617 24.02 -30.25 6.72
N LYS A 618 24.34 -30.03 5.45
CA LYS A 618 23.36 -29.83 4.38
C LYS A 618 22.65 -31.14 4.05
N LEU A 619 21.33 -31.11 3.99
CA LEU A 619 20.45 -32.26 3.79
C LEU A 619 20.01 -32.33 2.32
N ASN A 620 20.91 -32.82 1.46
CA ASN A 620 20.61 -33.05 0.04
C ASN A 620 20.13 -34.49 -0.14
N TYR A 621 18.82 -34.70 -0.17
CA TYR A 621 18.18 -36.00 -0.40
C TYR A 621 17.52 -36.06 -1.79
N SER A 622 17.07 -37.23 -2.22
CA SER A 622 16.61 -37.45 -3.60
C SER A 622 15.58 -36.41 -4.10
N PRO A 623 15.70 -35.91 -5.36
CA PRO A 623 14.70 -35.06 -6.00
C PRO A 623 13.27 -35.61 -5.94
N LEU A 624 13.09 -36.93 -5.92
CA LEU A 624 11.79 -37.62 -5.81
C LEU A 624 11.02 -37.27 -4.52
N LEU A 625 11.73 -36.78 -3.50
CA LEU A 625 11.17 -36.37 -2.20
C LEU A 625 11.17 -34.85 -2.02
N ALA A 626 11.88 -34.14 -2.89
CA ALA A 626 12.13 -32.71 -2.81
C ALA A 626 11.15 -31.89 -3.65
N PHE A 627 10.73 -32.42 -4.81
CA PHE A 627 9.99 -31.67 -5.81
C PHE A 627 8.64 -32.31 -6.14
N SER A 628 7.71 -31.49 -6.64
CA SER A 628 6.42 -31.95 -7.14
C SER A 628 6.57 -32.76 -8.43
N PRO A 629 5.60 -33.64 -8.75
CA PRO A 629 5.63 -34.38 -10.00
C PRO A 629 5.58 -33.43 -11.20
N ASP A 630 6.47 -33.63 -12.16
CA ASP A 630 6.49 -32.90 -13.43
C ASP A 630 6.87 -33.83 -14.60
N GLN A 631 7.08 -33.27 -15.80
CA GLN A 631 7.38 -34.06 -16.99
C GLN A 631 8.73 -34.82 -16.91
N LEU A 632 9.66 -34.38 -16.05
CA LEU A 632 10.98 -34.99 -15.86
C LEU A 632 11.06 -35.83 -14.57
N ASN A 633 10.31 -35.45 -13.54
CA ASN A 633 10.09 -36.16 -12.30
C ASN A 633 8.67 -36.75 -12.26
N SER A 634 8.46 -37.83 -13.02
CA SER A 634 7.13 -38.44 -13.16
C SER A 634 6.60 -39.11 -11.89
N VAL A 635 7.41 -39.27 -10.84
CA VAL A 635 7.05 -39.99 -9.61
C VAL A 635 7.57 -39.25 -8.37
N SER A 636 6.71 -38.46 -7.72
CA SER A 636 7.00 -37.90 -6.39
C SER A 636 6.50 -38.86 -5.31
N LEU A 637 7.37 -39.22 -4.36
CA LEU A 637 7.05 -40.22 -3.35
C LEU A 637 6.28 -39.58 -2.17
N PRO A 638 5.04 -40.03 -1.88
CA PRO A 638 4.32 -39.58 -0.68
C PRO A 638 4.97 -40.18 0.57
N VAL A 639 5.32 -39.31 1.51
CA VAL A 639 5.91 -39.69 2.79
C VAL A 639 4.82 -39.62 3.86
N THR A 640 4.64 -40.69 4.61
CA THR A 640 3.70 -40.76 5.72
C THR A 640 4.34 -40.23 7.01
N HIS A 641 5.57 -40.67 7.31
CA HIS A 641 6.36 -40.23 8.45
C HIS A 641 7.83 -40.10 8.07
N GLY A 642 8.54 -39.17 8.70
CA GLY A 642 9.95 -38.92 8.46
C GLY A 642 10.71 -38.79 9.77
N PHE A 643 11.91 -39.34 9.84
CA PHE A 643 12.78 -39.24 11.01
C PHE A 643 14.18 -38.85 10.62
N ILE A 644 14.79 -37.92 11.36
CA ILE A 644 16.22 -37.68 11.31
C ILE A 644 16.86 -38.33 12.53
N ARG A 645 17.88 -39.15 12.31
CA ARG A 645 18.62 -39.82 13.38
C ARG A 645 20.09 -39.43 13.38
N LEU A 646 20.61 -39.12 14.56
CA LEU A 646 22.02 -38.88 14.82
C LEU A 646 22.54 -39.98 15.75
N MET A 647 23.63 -40.62 15.35
CA MET A 647 24.21 -41.77 16.05
C MET A 647 25.72 -41.64 16.17
N LEU A 648 26.27 -42.13 17.27
CA LEU A 648 27.72 -42.17 17.52
C LEU A 648 28.16 -43.62 17.75
N PHE A 649 29.23 -44.06 17.07
CA PHE A 649 29.73 -45.43 17.06
C PHE A 649 31.22 -45.53 17.44
N HIS A 650 31.66 -46.73 17.84
CA HIS A 650 33.07 -47.10 17.87
C HIS A 650 33.63 -47.23 16.43
N LEU A 651 34.90 -46.89 16.22
CA LEU A 651 35.54 -46.97 14.90
C LEU A 651 35.57 -48.39 14.31
N ASN A 652 35.62 -49.43 15.14
CA ASN A 652 35.73 -50.82 14.70
C ASN A 652 34.38 -51.50 14.42
N SER A 653 33.25 -50.82 14.61
CA SER A 653 31.91 -51.42 14.43
C SER A 653 31.33 -51.26 13.02
N LEU A 654 32.17 -51.06 12.00
CA LEU A 654 31.75 -50.80 10.62
C LEU A 654 31.31 -52.05 9.84
N SER A 655 31.40 -53.25 10.41
CA SER A 655 30.90 -54.47 9.78
C SER A 655 29.39 -54.66 10.02
N THR A 656 28.61 -54.22 9.04
CA THR A 656 27.28 -54.74 8.65
C THR A 656 26.18 -54.91 9.73
N ARG A 657 25.11 -54.11 9.57
CA ARG A 657 23.68 -54.41 9.87
C ARG A 657 23.11 -54.36 11.29
N HIS A 658 23.75 -53.73 12.28
CA HIS A 658 23.10 -53.63 13.60
C HIS A 658 23.06 -52.21 14.17
N GLU A 659 21.87 -51.60 14.10
CA GLU A 659 21.53 -50.30 14.70
C GLU A 659 21.68 -50.26 16.23
N ASN A 660 21.75 -51.43 16.86
CA ASN A 660 21.77 -51.62 18.31
C ASN A 660 23.15 -51.32 18.96
N TYR A 661 24.18 -51.02 18.18
CA TYR A 661 25.53 -50.76 18.69
C TYR A 661 25.93 -49.28 18.70
N ALA A 662 24.98 -48.37 18.49
CA ALA A 662 25.22 -46.94 18.70
C ALA A 662 25.40 -46.65 20.20
N LEU A 663 26.46 -45.95 20.56
CA LEU A 663 26.72 -45.53 21.95
C LEU A 663 25.75 -44.46 22.41
N LEU A 664 25.42 -43.55 21.49
CA LEU A 664 24.45 -42.50 21.69
C LEU A 664 23.60 -42.43 20.42
N LYS A 665 22.29 -42.22 20.61
CA LYS A 665 21.31 -42.11 19.53
C LYS A 665 20.28 -41.04 19.88
N GLN A 666 20.07 -40.10 18.97
CA GLN A 666 18.96 -39.16 18.99
C GLN A 666 18.11 -39.35 17.73
N VAL A 667 16.80 -39.29 17.88
CA VAL A 667 15.85 -39.41 16.77
C VAL A 667 14.81 -38.30 16.92
N HIS A 668 14.57 -37.57 15.83
CA HIS A 668 13.56 -36.52 15.78
C HIS A 668 12.60 -36.78 14.62
N LEU A 669 11.30 -36.63 14.90
CA LEU A 669 10.26 -36.66 13.88
C LEU A 669 10.32 -35.36 13.07
N VAL A 670 10.23 -35.49 11.76
CA VAL A 670 10.23 -34.37 10.81
C VAL A 670 9.11 -34.57 9.81
N LYS A 671 8.47 -33.47 9.43
CA LYS A 671 7.40 -33.49 8.43
C LYS A 671 8.01 -33.33 7.04
N PHE A 672 7.45 -34.03 6.07
CA PHE A 672 7.69 -33.79 4.65
C PHE A 672 6.47 -33.12 4.06
N LEU A 673 6.67 -32.21 3.11
CA LEU A 673 5.56 -31.66 2.32
C LEU A 673 4.90 -32.78 1.50
N SER A 674 3.59 -32.69 1.32
CA SER A 674 2.89 -33.60 0.42
C SER A 674 3.40 -33.38 -1.02
N PRO A 675 3.34 -34.39 -1.91
CA PRO A 675 3.85 -34.28 -3.27
C PRO A 675 3.40 -33.03 -4.05
N TYR A 676 2.19 -32.53 -3.80
CA TYR A 676 1.61 -31.39 -4.51
C TYR A 676 1.99 -30.03 -3.90
N GLU A 677 2.41 -30.00 -2.63
CA GLU A 677 2.88 -28.80 -1.94
C GLU A 677 4.38 -28.57 -2.13
N ARG A 678 5.09 -29.52 -2.75
CA ARG A 678 6.52 -29.42 -3.03
C ARG A 678 6.78 -28.47 -4.19
N PRO A 679 7.92 -27.72 -4.16
CA PRO A 679 8.31 -26.84 -5.25
C PRO A 679 8.48 -27.63 -6.56
N SER A 680 8.23 -27.01 -7.70
CA SER A 680 8.53 -27.59 -9.01
C SER A 680 10.04 -27.62 -9.26
N PHE A 681 10.52 -28.62 -9.99
CA PHE A 681 11.94 -28.73 -10.30
C PHE A 681 12.33 -27.82 -11.48
N THR A 682 12.74 -26.58 -11.19
CA THR A 682 13.21 -25.66 -12.23
C THR A 682 14.69 -25.91 -12.52
N LEU A 683 14.99 -26.58 -13.62
CA LEU A 683 16.36 -26.73 -14.13
C LEU A 683 16.93 -25.35 -14.53
N LYS A 684 17.81 -24.78 -13.68
CA LYS A 684 18.64 -23.59 -14.01
C LYS A 684 19.82 -23.93 -14.95
N VAL A 685 19.80 -25.05 -15.67
CA VAL A 685 20.88 -25.45 -16.58
C VAL A 685 20.32 -25.93 -17.91
N CYS A 686 20.98 -25.55 -19.01
CA CYS A 686 20.64 -25.94 -20.38
C CYS A 686 20.45 -27.47 -20.48
N PRO A 687 19.29 -27.97 -20.96
CA PRO A 687 19.06 -29.41 -21.13
C PRO A 687 20.12 -30.09 -21.99
N THR A 688 20.67 -29.36 -22.97
CA THR A 688 21.76 -29.80 -23.85
C THR A 688 23.05 -30.00 -23.09
N TRP A 689 23.33 -29.21 -22.06
CA TRP A 689 24.52 -29.38 -21.21
C TRP A 689 24.39 -30.64 -20.34
N LEU A 690 23.21 -30.89 -19.76
CA LEU A 690 22.94 -32.10 -18.99
C LEU A 690 23.04 -33.37 -19.87
N LEU A 691 22.51 -33.30 -21.09
CA LEU A 691 22.57 -34.38 -22.08
C LEU A 691 24.01 -34.63 -22.54
N ASN A 692 24.80 -33.58 -22.76
CA ASN A 692 26.23 -33.70 -23.12
C ASN A 692 27.04 -34.29 -21.97
N MET A 693 26.77 -33.88 -20.74
CA MET A 693 27.48 -34.41 -19.57
C MET A 693 27.14 -35.88 -19.32
N GLU A 694 25.89 -36.30 -19.56
CA GLU A 694 25.49 -37.72 -19.52
C GLU A 694 26.11 -38.54 -20.66
N LEU A 695 26.22 -37.99 -21.88
CA LEU A 695 26.93 -38.63 -22.98
C LEU A 695 28.44 -38.78 -22.69
N GLN A 696 29.06 -37.76 -22.08
CA GLN A 696 30.47 -37.82 -21.68
C GLN A 696 30.73 -38.77 -20.49
N LYS A 697 29.79 -38.87 -19.54
CA LYS A 697 29.80 -39.88 -18.48
C LYS A 697 29.67 -41.31 -19.03
N ARG A 698 28.79 -41.53 -20.01
CA ARG A 698 28.61 -42.84 -20.68
C ARG A 698 29.84 -43.26 -21.48
N ASN A 699 30.60 -42.30 -22.02
CA ASN A 699 31.83 -42.55 -22.76
C ASN A 699 33.10 -42.61 -21.87
N LEU A 700 32.97 -42.61 -20.53
CA LEU A 700 34.08 -42.72 -19.56
C LEU A 700 35.24 -41.71 -19.76
N LEU A 701 34.96 -40.53 -20.32
CA LEU A 701 35.98 -39.52 -20.64
C LEU A 701 36.07 -38.37 -19.61
N ILE A 702 35.75 -38.63 -18.33
CA ILE A 702 36.04 -37.65 -17.28
C ILE A 702 37.39 -38.01 -16.63
N LEU A 703 38.40 -37.20 -16.91
CA LEU A 703 39.68 -37.20 -16.21
C LEU A 703 39.44 -36.96 -14.71
N LYS A 704 39.94 -37.86 -13.86
CA LYS A 704 39.96 -37.72 -12.40
C LYS A 704 40.49 -36.33 -12.01
N CYS A 705 39.72 -35.57 -11.22
CA CYS A 705 40.22 -34.41 -10.51
C CYS A 705 41.28 -34.88 -9.49
N THR A 706 42.48 -34.31 -9.53
CA THR A 706 43.60 -34.69 -8.66
C THR A 706 43.53 -34.09 -7.25
N ILE A 707 42.51 -33.29 -6.94
CA ILE A 707 42.38 -32.53 -5.68
C ILE A 707 41.29 -33.10 -4.74
N GLU A 708 40.31 -33.85 -5.25
CA GLU A 708 39.22 -34.41 -4.44
C GLU A 708 39.49 -35.89 -4.11
N GLN A 709 39.71 -36.21 -2.83
CA GLN A 709 39.80 -37.59 -2.29
C GLN A 709 38.48 -38.06 -1.63
N GLU A 710 37.35 -37.42 -1.92
CA GLU A 710 36.07 -37.81 -1.34
C GLU A 710 35.30 -38.75 -2.27
N VAL A 711 34.93 -39.93 -1.76
CA VAL A 711 34.08 -40.89 -2.46
C VAL A 711 32.65 -40.72 -1.95
N VAL A 712 31.79 -40.13 -2.77
CA VAL A 712 30.34 -40.16 -2.56
C VAL A 712 29.82 -41.43 -3.23
N ASP A 713 29.46 -42.44 -2.43
CA ASP A 713 28.68 -43.57 -2.92
C ASP A 713 27.23 -43.12 -3.17
N VAL A 714 27.00 -42.56 -4.36
CA VAL A 714 25.66 -42.58 -4.94
C VAL A 714 25.48 -43.99 -5.47
N ILE A 715 24.74 -44.82 -4.73
CA ILE A 715 24.36 -46.14 -5.23
C ILE A 715 23.53 -45.91 -6.50
N ASN A 716 24.18 -46.14 -7.64
CA ASN A 716 23.57 -46.17 -8.95
C ASN A 716 23.17 -47.61 -9.26
N TYR A 717 22.07 -47.74 -10.01
CA TYR A 717 21.57 -48.94 -10.72
C TYR A 717 20.64 -49.91 -9.97
N PRO A 718 19.76 -50.60 -10.71
CA PRO A 718 18.70 -50.06 -11.56
C PRO A 718 17.34 -50.63 -11.13
N LEU A 719 16.27 -49.85 -11.12
CA LEU A 719 14.98 -50.49 -11.39
C LEU A 719 14.79 -50.54 -12.90
N VAL A 720 15.24 -51.65 -13.48
CA VAL A 720 14.72 -52.14 -14.74
C VAL A 720 13.25 -52.45 -14.50
N LEU A 721 12.35 -51.55 -14.91
CA LEU A 721 11.02 -51.98 -15.34
C LEU A 721 11.14 -52.24 -16.83
N THR A 722 11.52 -53.48 -17.17
CA THR A 722 11.19 -54.03 -18.48
C THR A 722 9.74 -53.67 -18.76
N GLY A 723 9.50 -52.97 -19.86
CA GLY A 723 8.23 -53.06 -20.56
C GLY A 723 8.00 -54.51 -20.97
N LYS A 724 7.67 -55.37 -20.01
CA LYS A 724 6.44 -56.13 -20.17
C LYS A 724 5.37 -55.06 -20.35
N ILE A 725 4.54 -55.25 -21.37
CA ILE A 725 3.18 -55.68 -21.04
C ILE A 725 2.76 -55.07 -19.67
N TYR A 726 2.37 -53.79 -19.70
CA TYR A 726 2.06 -53.03 -20.92
C TYR A 726 2.45 -51.55 -20.80
N GLY A 727 2.96 -50.83 -21.81
CA GLY A 727 3.10 -51.08 -23.26
C GLY A 727 2.70 -49.78 -24.02
N LYS A 728 3.54 -49.35 -24.98
CA LYS A 728 3.46 -48.17 -25.89
C LYS A 728 2.11 -47.43 -26.07
N HIS A 729 2.17 -46.09 -26.08
CA HIS A 729 1.11 -45.23 -26.60
C HIS A 729 0.88 -45.46 -28.10
N PHE A 730 -0.35 -45.81 -28.45
CA PHE A 730 -0.95 -45.64 -29.76
C PHE A 730 -2.11 -44.66 -29.63
N THR A 731 -2.15 -43.65 -30.48
CA THR A 731 -3.38 -42.87 -30.74
C THR A 731 -4.30 -43.75 -31.58
N MET A 732 -5.45 -44.15 -31.03
CA MET A 732 -6.46 -44.88 -31.80
C MET A 732 -7.55 -43.93 -32.30
N SER A 733 -7.98 -44.14 -33.55
CA SER A 733 -9.18 -43.53 -34.13
C SER A 733 -10.45 -44.04 -33.42
N GLN A 734 -11.51 -43.23 -33.43
CA GLN A 734 -12.81 -43.55 -32.84
C GLN A 734 -13.31 -44.95 -33.23
N TYR A 735 -13.94 -45.65 -32.29
CA TYR A 735 -14.59 -46.93 -32.54
C TYR A 735 -15.77 -46.74 -33.49
N ASN A 736 -15.82 -47.54 -34.56
CA ASN A 736 -16.99 -47.64 -35.45
C ASN A 736 -18.18 -48.36 -34.78
N ASN A 737 -17.99 -48.94 -33.59
CA ASN A 737 -19.06 -49.54 -32.79
C ASN A 737 -19.54 -48.53 -31.72
N TYR A 738 -20.81 -48.14 -31.82
CA TYR A 738 -21.42 -47.11 -30.99
C TYR A 738 -21.41 -47.42 -29.49
N ASN A 739 -21.65 -48.68 -29.09
CA ASN A 739 -21.70 -49.06 -27.68
C ASN A 739 -20.31 -49.01 -27.01
N LEU A 740 -19.26 -49.32 -27.77
CA LEU A 740 -17.87 -49.25 -27.30
C LEU A 740 -17.36 -47.81 -27.17
N ASN A 741 -17.88 -46.88 -27.98
CA ASN A 741 -17.53 -45.46 -27.87
C ASN A 741 -18.25 -44.78 -26.67
N LEU A 742 -19.45 -45.25 -26.34
CA LEU A 742 -20.22 -44.78 -25.17
C LEU A 742 -19.66 -45.26 -23.83
N GLU A 743 -19.21 -46.52 -23.71
CA GLU A 743 -18.53 -46.96 -22.49
C GLU A 743 -17.22 -46.19 -22.25
N HIS A 744 -16.50 -45.83 -23.32
CA HIS A 744 -15.27 -45.03 -23.23
C HIS A 744 -15.55 -43.59 -22.75
N TYR A 745 -16.61 -42.95 -23.26
CA TYR A 745 -17.03 -41.61 -22.83
C TYR A 745 -17.46 -41.57 -21.36
N HIS A 746 -18.06 -42.66 -20.84
CA HIS A 746 -18.45 -42.78 -19.44
C HIS A 746 -17.28 -42.99 -18.46
N LEU A 747 -16.15 -43.52 -18.93
CA LEU A 747 -14.94 -43.74 -18.11
C LEU A 747 -14.03 -42.51 -18.02
N THR A 748 -14.12 -41.57 -18.97
CA THR A 748 -13.33 -40.32 -18.98
C THR A 748 -14.04 -39.11 -18.33
N MET A 749 -15.30 -39.26 -17.88
CA MET A 749 -16.14 -38.17 -17.34
C MET A 749 -16.94 -38.58 -16.08
N ARG A 750 -16.28 -39.18 -15.08
CA ARG A 750 -16.77 -39.25 -13.68
C ARG A 750 -15.60 -38.89 -12.75
N PRO A 751 -15.87 -38.14 -11.66
CA PRO A 751 -15.06 -37.01 -11.21
C PRO A 751 -13.64 -37.37 -10.75
#